data_AF-A0A486MKU3-F1
#
_entry.id   AF-A0A486MKU3-F1
#
_cell.length_a   1.000
_cell.length_b   1.000
_cell.length_c   1.000
_cell.angle_alpha   90.00
_cell.angle_beta   90.00
_cell.angle_gamma   90.00
#
_symmetry.space_group_name_H-M   'P 1'
#
loop_
_entity.id
_entity.type
_entity.pdbx_description
1 polymer ?
#
loop_
_entity_poly.entity_id
_entity_poly.type
_entity_poly.pdbx_seq_one_letter_code
_entity_poly.pdbx_strand_id
1 'polypeptide(L)'
;MVRYELQRLPGAPKQRGVAEEGTPLAELLDSLNLHNDVVVKLNGRELDDDFEITYPLCRNDVVLIFDQPVGGVGKLINTILRPVTKILSGAMKLLGLAPKSGGVSVATGESPNNDVTQQTNRARLYKGRPNIYGQVRAYPDLIQESMFEYISNNKMVTEWMEIGYGHYNISSVRYSESSLVAMAGASYEVYHPGTVIPEIIQGYAFDDVDGQELPGTNEQTSNIVNQATTNNLLAGSFAGGQFYAKIEKQNEFDVFYDSPKPFSVTITVNVSYNTASGLVTKNINVSASLFNSALSDDGTLIDPQQFYEFWFNYLSGPDFEGLPADATVNSTLFTLTQYSTIAVGPFFAALPGDQLWVHLYANEAGGYDGPARITWWQVDTDNNQIPGTEESIDVNVHNDGGNQDYIYRTYKITPVAGFGRYAFRAERTNNSASNSVLYLSGAHAVTIRKNVVYTDDTIVRVTVRQTETQTVASDRKYNCLVQRKVISWTSSGIDFALRPSRSFADAVLHEWVIIGKQDPSRLDLPSLYAIKDSLPDAQLGYFDWTFSDENQPLGERIQTICNVARVSFNWIGDVLTFWRDERVSNPDAVFARSNMFWEDYKLSWKMSLPGGYDGVTLDYVDPSTNKKTYIYLNVGTSGISEVSDATVNAMQISLDGCRNATQATDRAWLEARKILYSRLTMTVKVLESTQVVRGTVVQCPDMYDNAQQTGYITGRSGDVFSTSERIDFSLGDMWVVMTDSLGNYRGRWRAYPVSGKPKAFQAAADTFDLNIYDRSTVQNPSRYFIATDSELNSTIWRVDSAKPNGDDTQTLSLTEYSDSIYP
;
A
#
# COMPACT_ATOMS: atom_id res chain seq x y z
N MET A 1 35.22 30.46 -24.30
CA MET A 1 34.87 29.45 -23.30
C MET A 1 33.58 29.86 -22.62
N VAL A 2 32.67 28.91 -22.54
CA VAL A 2 31.38 29.01 -21.85
C VAL A 2 31.65 28.69 -20.39
N ARG A 3 31.00 29.38 -19.45
CA ARG A 3 31.15 29.10 -18.01
C ARG A 3 29.92 28.35 -17.52
N TYR A 4 30.09 27.36 -16.67
CA TYR A 4 28.97 26.72 -16.00
C TYR A 4 29.13 26.70 -14.47
N GLU A 5 28.00 26.83 -13.76
CA GLU A 5 27.92 26.60 -12.31
C GLU A 5 26.85 25.54 -12.03
N LEU A 6 27.21 24.50 -11.29
CA LEU A 6 26.31 23.44 -10.84
C LEU A 6 26.10 23.54 -9.32
N GLN A 7 24.84 23.54 -8.90
CA GLN A 7 24.42 23.50 -7.50
C GLN A 7 23.60 22.24 -7.24
N ARG A 8 24.17 21.29 -6.49
CA ARG A 8 23.54 20.00 -6.15
C ARG A 8 22.64 20.04 -4.90
N LEU A 9 22.85 20.99 -4.00
CA LEU A 9 22.09 21.14 -2.76
C LEU A 9 21.89 22.64 -2.42
N PRO A 10 20.72 23.05 -1.90
CA PRO A 10 20.53 24.41 -1.38
C PRO A 10 21.57 24.75 -0.32
N GLY A 11 22.34 25.84 -0.52
CA GLY A 11 23.37 26.29 0.43
C GLY A 11 24.74 25.59 0.32
N ALA A 12 24.88 24.53 -0.50
CA ALA A 12 26.18 23.90 -0.76
C ALA A 12 27.05 24.75 -1.72
N PRO A 13 28.39 24.68 -1.62
CA PRO A 13 29.29 25.38 -2.53
C PRO A 13 29.06 24.93 -3.99
N LYS A 14 28.96 25.91 -4.89
CA LYS A 14 28.73 25.67 -6.32
C LYS A 14 29.97 25.09 -6.99
N GLN A 15 29.81 24.03 -7.76
CA GLN A 15 30.84 23.52 -8.65
C GLN A 15 30.92 24.42 -9.88
N ARG A 16 32.12 24.83 -10.28
CA ARG A 16 32.35 25.73 -11.41
C ARG A 16 33.26 25.07 -12.44
N GLY A 17 32.96 25.26 -13.72
CA GLY A 17 33.81 24.80 -14.81
C GLY A 17 33.64 25.59 -16.09
N VAL A 18 34.32 25.15 -17.13
CA VAL A 18 34.29 25.76 -18.46
C VAL A 18 34.01 24.71 -19.53
N ALA A 19 33.27 25.09 -20.56
CA ALA A 19 33.03 24.29 -21.76
C ALA A 19 33.57 25.01 -23.01
N GLU A 20 33.87 24.23 -24.04
CA GLU A 20 34.31 24.76 -25.32
C GLU A 20 33.18 25.50 -26.03
N GLU A 21 33.55 26.47 -26.86
CA GLU A 21 32.58 27.21 -27.67
C GLU A 21 32.08 26.32 -28.80
N GLY A 22 30.77 26.23 -28.99
CA GLY A 22 30.13 25.34 -29.95
C GLY A 22 29.72 23.98 -29.38
N THR A 23 30.07 23.64 -28.13
CA THR A 23 29.55 22.44 -27.46
C THR A 23 28.02 22.55 -27.34
N PRO A 24 27.24 21.56 -27.82
CA PRO A 24 25.80 21.52 -27.61
C PRO A 24 25.45 21.48 -26.12
N LEU A 25 24.40 22.21 -25.71
CA LEU A 25 23.96 22.24 -24.32
C LEU A 25 23.67 20.82 -23.77
N ALA A 26 23.10 19.93 -24.58
CA ALA A 26 22.86 18.53 -24.21
C ALA A 26 24.15 17.78 -23.82
N GLU A 27 25.24 17.98 -24.55
CA GLU A 27 26.52 17.32 -24.28
C GLU A 27 27.17 17.84 -22.99
N LEU A 28 27.03 19.15 -22.73
CA LEU A 28 27.45 19.73 -21.45
C LEU A 28 26.65 19.13 -20.28
N LEU A 29 25.33 19.02 -20.40
CA LEU A 29 24.48 18.47 -19.33
C LEU A 29 24.76 16.98 -19.07
N ASP A 30 24.96 16.19 -20.12
CA ASP A 30 25.29 14.76 -20.03
C ASP A 30 26.64 14.54 -19.31
N SER A 31 27.62 15.40 -19.58
CA SER A 31 28.94 15.33 -18.93
C SER A 31 28.93 15.54 -17.41
N LEU A 32 27.84 16.08 -16.84
CA LEU A 32 27.78 16.50 -15.44
C LEU A 32 27.15 15.46 -14.50
N ASN A 33 26.69 14.31 -15.02
CA ASN A 33 26.04 13.23 -14.25
C ASN A 33 24.98 13.79 -13.28
N LEU A 34 23.96 14.43 -13.85
CA LEU A 34 22.87 15.08 -13.12
C LEU A 34 21.80 14.05 -12.72
N HIS A 35 21.02 14.33 -11.66
CA HIS A 35 19.86 13.50 -11.30
C HIS A 35 18.65 13.83 -12.21
N ASN A 36 17.53 13.13 -12.00
CA ASN A 36 16.37 13.20 -12.89
C ASN A 36 15.67 14.56 -12.97
N ASP A 37 15.86 15.45 -11.99
CA ASP A 37 15.18 16.76 -11.92
C ASP A 37 16.20 17.90 -11.86
N VAL A 38 16.26 18.71 -12.92
CA VAL A 38 17.26 19.77 -13.07
C VAL A 38 16.63 21.05 -13.60
N VAL A 39 16.90 22.18 -12.96
CA VAL A 39 16.61 23.52 -13.50
C VAL A 39 17.86 24.07 -14.16
N VAL A 40 17.78 24.40 -15.44
CA VAL A 40 18.89 25.00 -16.20
C VAL A 40 18.57 26.45 -16.55
N LYS A 41 19.51 27.37 -16.29
CA LYS A 41 19.43 28.77 -16.70
C LYS A 41 20.58 29.12 -17.62
N LEU A 42 20.27 29.61 -18.81
CA LEU A 42 21.25 30.14 -19.75
C LEU A 42 21.25 31.67 -19.67
N ASN A 43 22.40 32.26 -19.38
CA ASN A 43 22.59 33.71 -19.25
C ASN A 43 21.59 34.38 -18.27
N GLY A 44 21.24 33.66 -17.21
CA GLY A 44 20.32 34.12 -16.17
C GLY A 44 18.83 33.91 -16.47
N ARG A 45 18.48 33.43 -17.67
CA ARG A 45 17.11 33.04 -18.04
C ARG A 45 16.91 31.55 -17.86
N GLU A 46 15.86 31.19 -17.13
CA GLU A 46 15.43 29.80 -16.99
C GLU A 46 14.94 29.27 -18.34
N LEU A 47 15.38 28.06 -18.71
CA LEU A 47 15.00 27.41 -19.95
C LEU A 47 13.65 26.72 -19.75
N ASP A 48 12.72 26.95 -20.68
CA ASP A 48 11.43 26.27 -20.72
C ASP A 48 11.62 24.82 -21.20
N ASP A 49 10.68 23.91 -20.87
CA ASP A 49 10.76 22.48 -21.22
C ASP A 49 10.87 22.21 -22.74
N ASP A 50 10.36 23.15 -23.56
CA ASP A 50 10.39 23.08 -25.02
C ASP A 50 11.69 23.66 -25.65
N PHE A 51 12.67 24.04 -24.82
CA PHE A 51 13.92 24.64 -25.29
C PHE A 51 14.76 23.62 -26.07
N GLU A 52 15.29 24.04 -27.22
CA GLU A 52 16.10 23.19 -28.08
C GLU A 52 17.48 22.90 -27.44
N ILE A 53 17.62 21.72 -26.81
CA ILE A 53 18.84 21.30 -26.11
C ILE A 53 20.05 21.03 -27.03
N THR A 54 19.84 21.01 -28.35
CA THR A 54 20.91 21.00 -29.38
C THR A 54 21.53 22.37 -29.59
N TYR A 55 21.10 23.40 -28.85
CA TYR A 55 21.66 24.76 -28.90
C TYR A 55 23.19 24.75 -28.70
N PRO A 56 23.97 25.26 -29.67
CA PRO A 56 25.42 25.36 -29.54
C PRO A 56 25.80 26.56 -28.66
N LEU A 57 26.50 26.30 -27.56
CA LEU A 57 26.85 27.34 -26.60
C LEU A 57 27.85 28.35 -27.19
N CYS A 58 27.54 29.63 -27.03
CA CYS A 58 28.30 30.74 -27.60
C CYS A 58 29.36 31.28 -26.63
N ARG A 59 30.36 31.98 -27.17
CA ARG A 59 31.39 32.61 -26.34
C ARG A 59 30.76 33.56 -25.31
N ASN A 60 31.14 33.38 -24.04
CA ASN A 60 30.65 34.13 -22.86
C ASN A 60 29.26 33.72 -22.35
N ASP A 61 28.67 32.65 -22.86
CA ASP A 61 27.49 32.08 -22.23
C ASP A 61 27.80 31.62 -20.79
N VAL A 62 26.82 31.79 -19.91
CA VAL A 62 26.84 31.32 -18.53
C VAL A 62 25.67 30.37 -18.30
N VAL A 63 25.99 29.11 -18.02
CA VAL A 63 25.00 28.06 -17.74
C VAL A 63 24.93 27.82 -16.22
N LEU A 64 23.78 28.05 -15.60
CA LEU A 64 23.54 27.72 -14.19
C LEU A 64 22.65 26.50 -14.11
N ILE A 65 23.05 25.51 -13.32
CA ILE A 65 22.38 24.20 -13.24
C ILE A 65 22.05 23.94 -11.77
N PHE A 66 20.79 23.68 -11.47
CA PHE A 66 20.32 23.32 -10.14
C PHE A 66 19.79 21.88 -10.20
N ASP A 67 20.58 20.95 -9.65
CA ASP A 67 20.32 19.51 -9.60
C ASP A 67 19.69 19.21 -8.23
N GLN A 68 18.35 19.21 -8.12
CA GLN A 68 17.64 19.09 -6.84
C GLN A 68 16.44 18.13 -6.94
N PRO A 69 16.26 17.17 -6.01
CA PRO A 69 15.07 16.33 -5.96
C PRO A 69 13.87 17.15 -5.45
N VAL A 70 12.82 17.28 -6.25
CA VAL A 70 11.64 18.07 -5.84
C VAL A 70 10.75 17.23 -4.92
N GLY A 71 10.76 17.57 -3.63
CA GLY A 71 9.65 17.32 -2.71
C GLY A 71 8.84 18.59 -2.52
N GLY A 72 7.71 18.73 -3.22
CA GLY A 72 6.69 19.74 -2.94
C GLY A 72 6.18 20.54 -4.15
N VAL A 73 4.91 20.30 -4.49
CA VAL A 73 3.98 21.12 -5.32
C VAL A 73 4.11 21.00 -6.86
N GLY A 74 3.34 20.08 -7.44
CA GLY A 74 2.54 20.32 -8.65
C GLY A 74 3.15 20.07 -10.05
N LYS A 75 2.60 19.03 -10.70
CA LYS A 75 2.58 18.70 -12.15
C LYS A 75 3.75 17.90 -12.76
N LEU A 76 3.34 16.83 -13.44
CA LEU A 76 4.09 15.97 -14.38
C LEU A 76 4.70 16.78 -15.53
N ILE A 77 5.90 16.40 -16.01
CA ILE A 77 6.24 16.15 -17.44
C ILE A 77 7.36 15.07 -17.55
N ASN A 78 7.27 14.22 -18.58
CA ASN A 78 8.11 13.07 -18.91
C ASN A 78 9.39 13.43 -19.70
N THR A 79 10.47 12.69 -19.42
CA THR A 79 11.38 12.01 -20.36
C THR A 79 11.92 12.79 -21.58
N ILE A 80 13.17 13.28 -21.50
CA ILE A 80 14.04 13.45 -22.67
C ILE A 80 15.48 13.07 -22.30
N LEU A 81 15.97 11.95 -22.86
CA LEU A 81 17.33 11.76 -23.43
C LEU A 81 17.61 10.27 -23.70
N ARG A 82 17.48 9.87 -24.97
CA ARG A 82 18.16 8.71 -25.57
C ARG A 82 18.75 9.16 -26.91
N PRO A 83 20.06 9.04 -27.15
CA PRO A 83 20.64 9.35 -28.43
C PRO A 83 20.31 8.27 -29.47
N VAL A 84 20.32 8.74 -30.72
CA VAL A 84 19.85 8.12 -31.95
C VAL A 84 20.69 6.90 -32.35
N THR A 85 20.05 5.75 -32.48
CA THR A 85 20.41 4.71 -33.46
C THR A 85 19.15 4.25 -34.18
N LYS A 86 18.90 4.79 -35.38
CA LYS A 86 18.05 4.12 -36.39
C LYS A 86 18.98 3.13 -37.13
N ILE A 87 18.56 1.93 -37.45
CA ILE A 87 17.67 1.66 -38.58
C ILE A 87 17.04 0.25 -38.41
N LEU A 88 15.73 0.15 -38.70
CA LEU A 88 14.92 -1.06 -38.91
C LEU A 88 14.45 -1.89 -37.69
N SER A 89 13.59 -1.29 -36.85
CA SER A 89 12.50 -2.00 -36.13
C SER A 89 11.31 -1.11 -35.76
N GLY A 90 11.37 0.20 -36.09
CA GLY A 90 10.46 1.22 -35.58
C GLY A 90 9.07 1.33 -36.23
N ALA A 91 8.72 0.50 -37.21
CA ALA A 91 7.38 0.55 -37.81
C ALA A 91 6.30 -0.12 -36.94
N MET A 92 6.64 -1.11 -36.11
CA MET A 92 5.66 -1.81 -35.26
C MET A 92 5.29 -1.07 -33.97
N LYS A 93 6.22 -0.29 -33.38
CA LYS A 93 5.93 0.49 -32.16
C LYS A 93 5.00 1.68 -32.38
N LEU A 94 4.90 2.18 -33.62
CA LEU A 94 3.99 3.28 -33.98
C LEU A 94 2.54 2.81 -34.24
N LEU A 95 2.30 1.50 -34.31
CA LEU A 95 0.98 0.89 -34.58
C LEU A 95 0.36 0.18 -33.36
N GLY A 96 1.00 0.22 -32.18
CA GLY A 96 0.40 -0.25 -30.93
C GLY A 96 0.24 -1.77 -30.78
N LEU A 97 0.99 -2.58 -31.52
CA LEU A 97 0.82 -4.06 -31.57
C LEU A 97 1.73 -4.86 -30.62
N ALA A 98 2.44 -4.21 -29.68
CA ALA A 98 3.20 -4.92 -28.64
C ALA A 98 2.32 -5.10 -27.38
N PRO A 99 2.04 -6.34 -26.94
CA PRO A 99 1.28 -6.58 -25.73
C PRO A 99 2.20 -6.37 -24.53
N LYS A 100 2.30 -5.13 -24.03
CA LYS A 100 2.90 -4.93 -22.71
C LYS A 100 2.03 -5.63 -21.65
N SER A 101 2.53 -6.73 -21.10
CA SER A 101 2.03 -7.27 -19.84
C SER A 101 2.21 -6.18 -18.78
N GLY A 102 1.12 -5.83 -18.10
CA GLY A 102 1.15 -4.84 -17.05
C GLY A 102 1.89 -5.42 -15.84
N GLY A 103 3.15 -5.05 -15.67
CA GLY A 103 3.91 -5.39 -14.46
C GLY A 103 3.16 -4.96 -13.21
N VAL A 104 3.18 -5.82 -12.19
CA VAL A 104 2.52 -5.58 -10.90
C VAL A 104 3.13 -4.34 -10.25
N SER A 105 2.39 -3.23 -10.20
CA SER A 105 2.78 -2.07 -9.39
C SER A 105 2.71 -2.46 -7.91
N VAL A 106 3.88 -2.60 -7.28
CA VAL A 106 3.99 -2.84 -5.84
C VAL A 106 3.90 -1.50 -5.12
N ALA A 107 2.86 -1.30 -4.32
CA ALA A 107 2.70 -0.09 -3.51
C ALA A 107 3.30 -0.29 -2.11
N THR A 108 4.05 0.70 -1.62
CA THR A 108 4.58 0.75 -0.24
C THR A 108 3.63 1.44 0.75
N GLY A 109 2.43 1.87 0.30
CA GLY A 109 1.46 2.68 1.06
C GLY A 109 0.30 1.92 1.71
N GLU A 110 -0.73 2.67 2.14
CA GLU A 110 -1.98 2.17 2.75
C GLU A 110 -2.86 1.38 1.75
N SER A 111 -3.93 0.73 2.23
CA SER A 111 -4.88 0.04 1.34
C SER A 111 -5.47 0.99 0.28
N PRO A 112 -5.69 0.52 -0.96
CA PRO A 112 -6.33 1.33 -2.00
C PRO A 112 -7.76 1.77 -1.64
N ASN A 113 -8.36 1.16 -0.61
CA ASN A 113 -9.65 1.57 -0.06
C ASN A 113 -9.59 2.93 0.66
N ASN A 114 -8.44 3.25 1.27
CA ASN A 114 -8.24 4.50 2.02
C ASN A 114 -7.41 5.52 1.22
N ASP A 115 -6.64 5.08 0.21
CA ASP A 115 -6.00 5.99 -0.75
C ASP A 115 -7.02 6.50 -1.78
N VAL A 116 -7.59 7.66 -1.46
CA VAL A 116 -8.59 8.34 -2.28
C VAL A 116 -7.99 8.98 -3.55
N THR A 117 -6.67 9.10 -3.64
CA THR A 117 -5.98 9.78 -4.74
C THR A 117 -5.56 8.84 -5.87
N GLN A 118 -5.21 7.59 -5.53
CA GLN A 118 -4.77 6.55 -6.48
C GLN A 118 -5.55 5.24 -6.31
N GLN A 119 -6.86 5.30 -6.55
CA GLN A 119 -7.74 4.14 -6.50
C GLN A 119 -7.50 3.22 -7.71
N THR A 120 -6.73 2.16 -7.50
CA THR A 120 -6.42 1.13 -8.50
C THR A 120 -6.10 -0.19 -7.82
N ASN A 121 -6.36 -1.31 -8.50
CA ASN A 121 -6.07 -2.64 -7.99
C ASN A 121 -4.57 -2.91 -8.11
N ARG A 122 -3.90 -3.03 -6.96
CA ARG A 122 -2.45 -3.26 -6.86
C ARG A 122 -2.16 -4.36 -5.85
N ALA A 123 -0.99 -5.00 -5.97
CA ALA A 123 -0.54 -5.95 -4.97
C ALA A 123 0.15 -5.19 -3.83
N ARG A 124 -0.19 -5.53 -2.58
CA ARG A 124 0.40 -4.94 -1.37
C ARG A 124 1.23 -5.97 -0.60
N LEU A 125 2.40 -6.28 -1.14
CA LEU A 125 3.34 -7.21 -0.52
C LEU A 125 3.83 -6.67 0.84
N TYR A 126 3.93 -7.55 1.83
CA TYR A 126 4.39 -7.23 3.20
C TYR A 126 3.54 -6.21 3.98
N LYS A 127 2.26 -6.03 3.61
CA LYS A 127 1.30 -5.18 4.32
C LYS A 127 0.19 -6.01 4.94
N GLY A 128 -0.51 -5.41 5.90
CA GLY A 128 -1.68 -6.03 6.51
C GLY A 128 -2.78 -6.27 5.48
N ARG A 129 -3.40 -7.45 5.57
CA ARG A 129 -4.62 -7.79 4.84
C ARG A 129 -5.71 -6.75 5.13
N PRO A 130 -6.51 -6.34 4.12
CA PRO A 130 -7.55 -5.36 4.35
C PRO A 130 -8.65 -5.94 5.25
N ASN A 131 -8.89 -5.32 6.41
CA ASN A 131 -9.99 -5.63 7.31
C ASN A 131 -11.01 -4.48 7.27
N ILE A 132 -12.00 -4.65 6.39
CA ILE A 132 -13.06 -3.66 6.14
C ILE A 132 -14.16 -3.78 7.21
N TYR A 133 -14.55 -2.66 7.81
CA TYR A 133 -15.74 -2.49 8.64
C TYR A 133 -16.74 -1.53 7.99
N GLY A 134 -18.02 -1.69 8.34
CA GLY A 134 -19.11 -0.91 7.75
C GLY A 134 -19.24 -1.15 6.25
N GLN A 135 -19.55 -0.09 5.50
CA GLN A 135 -19.79 -0.09 4.07
C GLN A 135 -18.76 0.78 3.32
N VAL A 136 -17.88 0.12 2.57
CA VAL A 136 -16.79 0.78 1.82
C VAL A 136 -16.89 0.46 0.33
N ARG A 137 -16.49 1.43 -0.51
CA ARG A 137 -16.21 1.13 -1.92
C ARG A 137 -14.81 0.52 -1.98
N ALA A 138 -14.76 -0.80 -2.00
CA ALA A 138 -13.52 -1.54 -1.94
C ALA A 138 -12.88 -1.64 -3.34
N TYR A 139 -11.57 -1.44 -3.40
CA TYR A 139 -10.68 -1.72 -4.51
C TYR A 139 -9.83 -2.93 -4.09
N PRO A 140 -10.25 -4.15 -4.46
CA PRO A 140 -9.61 -5.38 -3.99
C PRO A 140 -8.12 -5.43 -4.36
N ASP A 141 -7.32 -5.99 -3.45
CA ASP A 141 -5.87 -6.12 -3.62
C ASP A 141 -5.53 -7.30 -4.53
N LEU A 142 -4.56 -7.13 -5.42
CA LEU A 142 -4.16 -8.19 -6.33
C LEU A 142 -3.33 -9.25 -5.59
N ILE A 143 -3.69 -10.54 -5.70
CA ILE A 143 -2.98 -11.64 -5.00
C ILE A 143 -1.95 -12.37 -5.87
N GLN A 144 -2.03 -12.22 -7.20
CA GLN A 144 -1.10 -12.82 -8.17
C GLN A 144 -1.05 -11.99 -9.45
N GLU A 145 -0.06 -12.24 -10.31
CA GLU A 145 0.00 -11.63 -11.63
C GLU A 145 -1.25 -11.96 -12.47
N SER A 146 -1.65 -11.02 -13.32
CA SER A 146 -2.80 -11.20 -14.19
C SER A 146 -2.48 -12.14 -15.31
N MET A 147 -3.28 -13.18 -15.42
CA MET A 147 -3.13 -14.18 -16.47
C MET A 147 -3.96 -13.77 -17.67
N PHE A 148 -3.45 -13.94 -18.88
CA PHE A 148 -4.26 -13.77 -20.09
C PHE A 148 -4.19 -14.99 -21.00
N GLU A 149 -5.26 -15.19 -21.76
CA GLU A 149 -5.33 -16.17 -22.84
C GLU A 149 -6.20 -15.65 -23.99
N TYR A 150 -5.98 -16.19 -25.18
CA TYR A 150 -6.77 -15.89 -26.36
C TYR A 150 -7.82 -16.99 -26.55
N ILE A 151 -9.10 -16.63 -26.41
CA ILE A 151 -10.25 -17.52 -26.63
C ILE A 151 -11.10 -16.95 -27.75
N SER A 152 -11.30 -17.71 -28.82
CA SER A 152 -12.08 -17.27 -29.99
C SER A 152 -11.61 -15.92 -30.53
N ASN A 153 -10.30 -15.78 -30.74
CA ASN A 153 -9.60 -14.56 -31.17
C ASN A 153 -9.61 -13.37 -30.18
N ASN A 154 -10.18 -13.54 -28.97
CA ASN A 154 -10.31 -12.45 -28.00
C ASN A 154 -9.33 -12.63 -26.84
N LYS A 155 -8.62 -11.56 -26.48
CA LYS A 155 -7.78 -11.54 -25.27
C LYS A 155 -8.65 -11.50 -24.02
N MET A 156 -8.71 -12.61 -23.31
CA MET A 156 -9.36 -12.75 -22.01
C MET A 156 -8.30 -12.64 -20.91
N VAL A 157 -8.49 -11.70 -19.99
CA VAL A 157 -7.61 -11.52 -18.83
C VAL A 157 -8.35 -11.96 -17.58
N THR A 158 -7.73 -12.83 -16.79
CA THR A 158 -8.25 -13.33 -15.51
C THR A 158 -7.36 -12.84 -14.36
N GLU A 159 -8.01 -12.28 -13.35
CA GLU A 159 -7.37 -11.63 -12.21
C GLU A 159 -7.99 -12.15 -10.93
N TRP A 160 -7.13 -12.41 -9.95
CA TRP A 160 -7.53 -12.82 -8.61
C TRP A 160 -7.19 -11.73 -7.63
N MET A 161 -8.17 -11.36 -6.80
CA MET A 161 -8.01 -10.28 -5.85
C MET A 161 -8.62 -10.63 -4.48
N GLU A 162 -8.08 -10.06 -3.42
CA GLU A 162 -8.57 -10.15 -2.06
C GLU A 162 -9.44 -8.93 -1.74
N ILE A 163 -10.67 -9.16 -1.31
CA ILE A 163 -11.55 -8.08 -0.80
C ILE A 163 -11.19 -7.76 0.65
N GLY A 164 -10.93 -8.80 1.44
CA GLY A 164 -10.46 -8.65 2.81
C GLY A 164 -10.72 -9.84 3.71
N TYR A 165 -10.35 -9.66 4.98
CA TYR A 165 -10.45 -10.65 6.04
C TYR A 165 -11.90 -10.85 6.54
N GLY A 166 -12.47 -12.02 6.29
CA GLY A 166 -13.74 -12.55 6.78
C GLY A 166 -14.91 -12.41 5.79
N HIS A 167 -16.15 -12.46 6.27
CA HIS A 167 -17.35 -12.44 5.42
C HIS A 167 -17.87 -11.02 5.11
N TYR A 168 -18.31 -10.84 3.87
CA TYR A 168 -18.88 -9.58 3.39
C TYR A 168 -20.20 -9.79 2.65
N ASN A 169 -21.04 -8.76 2.66
CA ASN A 169 -22.12 -8.59 1.70
C ASN A 169 -21.59 -7.72 0.55
N ILE A 170 -21.53 -8.28 -0.65
CA ILE A 170 -20.92 -7.64 -1.81
C ILE A 170 -22.00 -7.30 -2.83
N SER A 171 -21.97 -6.06 -3.32
CA SER A 171 -22.92 -5.55 -4.29
C SER A 171 -22.23 -4.59 -5.26
N SER A 172 -22.90 -4.29 -6.38
CA SER A 172 -22.45 -3.27 -7.32
C SER A 172 -20.98 -3.46 -7.77
N VAL A 173 -20.65 -4.64 -8.30
CA VAL A 173 -19.34 -4.91 -8.89
C VAL A 173 -19.18 -4.12 -10.19
N ARG A 174 -18.13 -3.31 -10.28
CA ARG A 174 -17.89 -2.33 -11.32
C ARG A 174 -16.46 -2.38 -11.83
N TYR A 175 -16.28 -1.87 -13.05
CA TYR A 175 -15.01 -1.40 -13.56
C TYR A 175 -15.09 0.13 -13.70
N SER A 176 -14.29 0.86 -12.92
CA SER A 176 -14.46 2.30 -12.73
C SER A 176 -15.90 2.61 -12.29
N GLU A 177 -16.68 3.37 -13.06
CA GLU A 177 -18.10 3.63 -12.77
C GLU A 177 -19.09 2.70 -13.50
N SER A 178 -18.61 1.88 -14.44
CA SER A 178 -19.48 0.99 -15.25
C SER A 178 -19.71 -0.34 -14.55
N SER A 179 -20.92 -0.90 -14.67
CA SER A 179 -21.18 -2.26 -14.18
C SER A 179 -20.33 -3.27 -14.94
N LEU A 180 -19.63 -4.14 -14.20
CA LEU A 180 -18.74 -5.13 -14.80
C LEU A 180 -19.51 -6.09 -15.72
N VAL A 181 -20.72 -6.48 -15.32
CA VAL A 181 -21.57 -7.44 -16.06
C VAL A 181 -22.14 -6.85 -17.35
N ALA A 182 -22.12 -5.52 -17.50
CA ALA A 182 -22.53 -4.85 -18.74
C ALA A 182 -21.40 -4.85 -19.80
N MET A 183 -20.17 -5.18 -19.42
CA MET A 183 -19.05 -5.27 -20.34
C MET A 183 -19.06 -6.62 -21.07
N ALA A 184 -18.93 -6.59 -22.39
CA ALA A 184 -18.98 -7.79 -23.21
C ALA A 184 -17.83 -8.75 -22.87
N GLY A 185 -18.16 -10.00 -22.51
CA GLY A 185 -17.17 -11.02 -22.14
C GLY A 185 -16.57 -10.86 -20.74
N ALA A 186 -17.11 -9.96 -19.91
CA ALA A 186 -16.70 -9.81 -18.52
C ALA A 186 -17.55 -10.67 -17.58
N SER A 187 -16.91 -11.29 -16.58
CA SER A 187 -17.55 -12.07 -15.53
C SER A 187 -16.79 -11.94 -14.22
N TYR A 188 -17.48 -12.16 -13.11
CA TYR A 188 -16.84 -12.25 -11.80
C TYR A 188 -17.43 -13.37 -10.96
N GLU A 189 -16.64 -13.84 -10.01
CA GLU A 189 -17.07 -14.82 -9.02
C GLU A 189 -16.47 -14.49 -7.66
N VAL A 190 -17.27 -14.57 -6.61
CA VAL A 190 -16.86 -14.28 -5.24
C VAL A 190 -16.81 -15.58 -4.45
N TYR A 191 -15.68 -15.82 -3.80
CA TYR A 191 -15.46 -16.94 -2.91
C TYR A 191 -15.39 -16.43 -1.47
N HIS A 192 -16.34 -16.86 -0.64
CA HIS A 192 -16.35 -16.54 0.78
C HIS A 192 -15.36 -17.42 1.56
N PRO A 193 -14.96 -17.01 2.77
CA PRO A 193 -14.07 -17.78 3.63
C PRO A 193 -14.52 -19.24 3.78
N GLY A 194 -13.56 -20.16 3.65
CA GLY A 194 -13.79 -21.61 3.70
C GLY A 194 -14.37 -22.23 2.43
N THR A 195 -14.68 -21.45 1.38
CA THR A 195 -15.15 -21.99 0.10
C THR A 195 -14.00 -22.68 -0.63
N VAL A 196 -14.26 -23.87 -1.17
CA VAL A 196 -13.29 -24.58 -2.02
C VAL A 196 -13.28 -23.96 -3.40
N ILE A 197 -12.14 -23.38 -3.79
CA ILE A 197 -11.89 -22.90 -5.14
C ILE A 197 -11.36 -24.09 -5.95
N PRO A 198 -12.08 -24.57 -6.98
CA PRO A 198 -11.71 -25.80 -7.69
C PRO A 198 -10.31 -25.71 -8.32
N GLU A 199 -10.01 -24.56 -8.93
CA GLU A 199 -8.76 -24.33 -9.65
C GLU A 199 -8.39 -22.84 -9.64
N ILE A 200 -7.12 -22.56 -9.31
CA ILE A 200 -6.47 -21.26 -9.47
C ILE A 200 -5.29 -21.45 -10.41
N ILE A 201 -5.34 -20.75 -11.54
CA ILE A 201 -4.28 -20.70 -12.55
C ILE A 201 -3.34 -19.56 -12.16
N GLN A 202 -2.12 -19.90 -11.76
CA GLN A 202 -1.09 -18.93 -11.39
C GLN A 202 -0.03 -18.90 -12.49
N GLY A 203 -0.01 -17.81 -13.26
CA GLY A 203 0.97 -17.61 -14.34
C GLY A 203 2.09 -16.68 -13.92
N TYR A 204 3.28 -16.93 -14.46
CA TYR A 204 4.46 -16.06 -14.38
C TYR A 204 4.91 -15.75 -15.80
N ALA A 205 4.91 -14.47 -16.18
CA ALA A 205 5.29 -14.06 -17.52
C ALA A 205 6.77 -14.32 -17.82
N PHE A 206 7.07 -14.57 -19.09
CA PHE A 206 8.44 -14.52 -19.61
C PHE A 206 8.73 -13.09 -20.07
N ASP A 207 9.52 -12.35 -19.29
CA ASP A 207 9.81 -10.93 -19.55
C ASP A 207 10.52 -10.68 -20.88
N ASP A 208 11.26 -11.67 -21.38
CA ASP A 208 12.02 -11.60 -22.64
C ASP A 208 11.15 -11.78 -23.88
N VAL A 209 9.86 -12.15 -23.73
CA VAL A 209 8.95 -12.41 -24.86
C VAL A 209 8.03 -11.22 -25.08
N ASP A 210 8.38 -10.35 -26.03
CA ASP A 210 7.65 -9.10 -26.33
C ASP A 210 7.36 -8.97 -27.84
N GLY A 211 6.46 -9.84 -28.35
CA GLY A 211 5.90 -9.68 -29.70
C GLY A 211 6.87 -9.98 -30.85
N GLN A 212 7.84 -10.87 -30.68
CA GLN A 212 8.84 -11.16 -31.72
C GLN A 212 8.23 -11.83 -32.96
N GLU A 213 8.73 -11.50 -34.15
CA GLU A 213 8.36 -12.19 -35.39
C GLU A 213 9.05 -13.55 -35.47
N LEU A 214 8.31 -14.58 -35.91
CA LEU A 214 8.85 -15.90 -36.23
C LEU A 214 9.16 -15.96 -37.74
N PRO A 215 10.44 -15.86 -38.15
CA PRO A 215 10.81 -15.79 -39.56
C PRO A 215 10.49 -17.11 -40.28
N GLY A 216 10.08 -17.01 -41.55
CA GLY A 216 9.82 -18.17 -42.39
C GLY A 216 11.08 -18.92 -42.81
N THR A 217 10.93 -20.16 -43.26
CA THR A 217 12.04 -21.00 -43.74
C THR A 217 12.81 -20.38 -44.92
N ASN A 218 12.16 -19.51 -45.70
CA ASN A 218 12.74 -18.74 -46.81
C ASN A 218 13.62 -17.56 -46.37
N GLU A 219 13.55 -17.14 -45.10
CA GLU A 219 14.33 -16.02 -44.56
C GLU A 219 15.59 -16.48 -43.81
N GLN A 220 15.90 -17.78 -43.87
CA GLN A 220 17.12 -18.32 -43.29
C GLN A 220 18.35 -17.66 -43.92
N THR A 221 19.09 -16.90 -43.13
CA THR A 221 20.28 -16.16 -43.57
C THR A 221 21.56 -16.81 -43.03
N SER A 222 22.65 -16.72 -43.79
CA SER A 222 24.00 -17.12 -43.35
C SER A 222 24.69 -16.02 -42.52
N ASN A 223 23.92 -15.16 -41.87
CA ASN A 223 24.45 -14.03 -41.11
C ASN A 223 25.12 -14.53 -39.83
N ILE A 224 26.31 -13.99 -39.56
CA ILE A 224 27.05 -14.27 -38.35
C ILE A 224 26.46 -13.41 -37.22
N VAL A 225 26.01 -14.06 -36.15
CA VAL A 225 25.51 -13.39 -34.93
C VAL A 225 26.68 -13.06 -34.02
N ASN A 226 27.50 -14.06 -33.71
CA ASN A 226 28.69 -13.92 -32.88
C ASN A 226 29.84 -14.68 -33.52
N GLN A 227 31.05 -14.12 -33.49
CA GLN A 227 32.25 -14.80 -33.94
C GLN A 227 33.44 -14.41 -33.07
N ALA A 228 34.20 -15.41 -32.61
CA ALA A 228 35.44 -15.21 -31.86
C ALA A 228 36.54 -16.07 -32.46
N THR A 229 37.75 -15.52 -32.58
CA THR A 229 38.91 -16.20 -33.15
C THR A 229 40.11 -16.02 -32.25
N THR A 230 40.82 -17.12 -31.97
CA THR A 230 42.13 -17.11 -31.32
C THR A 230 43.15 -17.85 -32.18
N ASN A 231 44.39 -17.35 -32.15
CA ASN A 231 45.54 -17.98 -32.82
C ASN A 231 46.35 -18.86 -31.86
N ASN A 232 45.90 -19.03 -30.61
CA ASN A 232 46.59 -19.79 -29.58
C ASN A 232 45.63 -20.83 -28.97
N LEU A 233 45.49 -21.98 -29.64
CA LEU A 233 44.73 -23.12 -29.15
C LEU A 233 45.64 -24.00 -28.29
N LEU A 234 45.47 -23.94 -26.96
CA LEU A 234 46.32 -24.63 -25.98
C LEU A 234 46.13 -26.15 -26.03
N ALA A 235 44.90 -26.61 -26.21
CA ALA A 235 44.58 -28.00 -26.47
C ALA A 235 43.39 -28.12 -27.41
N GLY A 236 43.48 -29.00 -28.41
CA GLY A 236 42.42 -29.28 -29.36
C GLY A 236 42.43 -30.74 -29.76
N SER A 237 41.32 -31.46 -29.64
CA SER A 237 41.28 -32.87 -30.04
C SER A 237 39.90 -33.34 -30.45
N PHE A 238 39.84 -34.21 -31.47
CA PHE A 238 38.65 -34.97 -31.85
C PHE A 238 38.73 -36.35 -31.19
N ALA A 239 37.76 -36.69 -30.33
CA ALA A 239 37.71 -37.99 -29.67
C ALA A 239 36.26 -38.40 -29.39
N GLY A 240 35.90 -39.67 -29.64
CA GLY A 240 34.57 -40.21 -29.29
C GLY A 240 33.38 -39.50 -29.93
N GLY A 241 33.54 -38.91 -31.12
CA GLY A 241 32.49 -38.10 -31.78
C GLY A 241 32.29 -36.70 -31.19
N GLN A 242 33.23 -36.25 -30.36
CA GLN A 242 33.24 -34.94 -29.73
C GLN A 242 34.51 -34.17 -30.08
N PHE A 243 34.45 -32.85 -29.98
CA PHE A 243 35.61 -31.97 -30.06
C PHE A 243 35.81 -31.27 -28.72
N TYR A 244 37.05 -31.18 -28.28
CA TYR A 244 37.45 -30.47 -27.07
C TYR A 244 38.43 -29.36 -27.44
N ALA A 245 38.23 -28.16 -26.89
CA ALA A 245 39.12 -27.02 -27.05
C ALA A 245 39.44 -26.36 -25.70
N LYS A 246 40.71 -26.01 -25.49
CA LYS A 246 41.19 -25.20 -24.37
C LYS A 246 41.93 -23.97 -24.89
N ILE A 247 41.54 -22.80 -24.41
CA ILE A 247 42.12 -21.50 -24.80
C ILE A 247 42.35 -20.63 -23.57
N GLU A 248 43.22 -19.63 -23.68
CA GLU A 248 43.32 -18.57 -22.67
C GLU A 248 42.01 -17.78 -22.61
N LYS A 249 41.61 -17.34 -21.41
CA LYS A 249 40.41 -16.51 -21.24
C LYS A 249 40.58 -15.21 -22.02
N GLN A 250 39.63 -14.95 -22.93
CA GLN A 250 39.61 -13.80 -23.82
C GLN A 250 38.18 -13.26 -23.90
N ASN A 251 38.01 -11.94 -23.82
CA ASN A 251 36.70 -11.29 -23.75
C ASN A 251 35.81 -11.62 -24.97
N GLU A 252 36.42 -11.85 -26.13
CA GLU A 252 35.71 -12.20 -27.36
C GLU A 252 34.97 -13.56 -27.25
N PHE A 253 35.47 -14.48 -26.41
CA PHE A 253 34.86 -15.79 -26.18
C PHE A 253 33.83 -15.80 -25.04
N ASP A 254 33.71 -14.73 -24.26
CA ASP A 254 32.77 -14.63 -23.13
C ASP A 254 31.33 -14.93 -23.56
N VAL A 255 30.93 -14.44 -24.75
CA VAL A 255 29.58 -14.68 -25.27
C VAL A 255 29.28 -16.16 -25.48
N PHE A 256 30.26 -16.97 -25.89
CA PHE A 256 30.07 -18.42 -26.08
C PHE A 256 30.12 -19.18 -24.75
N TYR A 257 30.87 -18.66 -23.78
CA TYR A 257 30.95 -19.20 -22.43
C TYR A 257 29.65 -18.96 -21.65
N ASP A 258 29.14 -17.73 -21.66
CA ASP A 258 27.95 -17.31 -20.90
C ASP A 258 26.63 -17.73 -21.59
N SER A 259 26.68 -18.08 -22.88
CA SER A 259 25.51 -18.54 -23.61
C SER A 259 24.95 -19.85 -23.01
N PRO A 260 23.62 -19.95 -22.82
CA PRO A 260 22.95 -21.18 -22.39
C PRO A 260 23.18 -22.34 -23.37
N LYS A 261 23.33 -23.55 -22.83
CA LYS A 261 23.72 -24.75 -23.59
C LYS A 261 22.63 -25.82 -23.58
N PRO A 262 22.53 -26.64 -24.64
CA PRO A 262 23.38 -26.67 -25.84
C PRO A 262 22.94 -25.67 -26.93
N PHE A 263 23.88 -25.18 -27.74
CA PHE A 263 23.55 -24.38 -28.93
C PHE A 263 24.48 -24.67 -30.12
N SER A 264 23.99 -24.40 -31.33
CA SER A 264 24.69 -24.73 -32.59
C SER A 264 25.75 -23.70 -32.92
N VAL A 265 26.95 -24.18 -33.26
CA VAL A 265 28.10 -23.36 -33.67
C VAL A 265 28.85 -24.03 -34.82
N THR A 266 29.61 -23.23 -35.57
CA THR A 266 30.63 -23.75 -36.48
C THR A 266 31.99 -23.47 -35.91
N ILE A 267 32.79 -24.52 -35.81
CA ILE A 267 34.16 -24.52 -35.32
C ILE A 267 35.07 -24.47 -36.54
N THR A 268 35.96 -23.48 -36.61
CA THR A 268 37.05 -23.47 -37.58
C THR A 268 38.36 -23.78 -36.88
N VAL A 269 39.02 -24.87 -37.27
CA VAL A 269 40.32 -25.27 -36.70
C VAL A 269 41.30 -25.61 -37.81
N ASN A 270 42.59 -25.38 -37.55
CA ASN A 270 43.66 -25.79 -38.45
C ASN A 270 44.05 -27.24 -38.17
N VAL A 271 44.04 -28.09 -39.19
CA VAL A 271 44.32 -29.53 -39.06
C VAL A 271 45.39 -29.96 -40.07
N SER A 272 46.27 -30.86 -39.66
CA SER A 272 47.28 -31.51 -40.49
C SER A 272 47.04 -33.02 -40.56
N TYR A 273 47.12 -33.61 -41.74
CA TYR A 273 47.04 -35.06 -41.94
C TYR A 273 47.90 -35.51 -43.13
N ASN A 274 48.27 -36.78 -43.16
CA ASN A 274 49.12 -37.31 -44.23
C ASN A 274 48.27 -37.78 -45.41
N THR A 275 48.72 -37.44 -46.62
CA THR A 275 48.19 -38.00 -47.86
C THR A 275 49.28 -38.73 -48.62
N ALA A 276 48.91 -39.53 -49.63
CA ALA A 276 49.88 -40.19 -50.50
C ALA A 276 50.84 -39.22 -51.23
N SER A 277 50.53 -37.92 -51.27
CA SER A 277 51.33 -36.87 -51.89
C SER A 277 52.11 -36.00 -50.89
N GLY A 278 52.04 -36.30 -49.59
CA GLY A 278 52.70 -35.56 -48.51
C GLY A 278 51.73 -35.04 -47.44
N LEU A 279 52.28 -34.30 -46.47
CA LEU A 279 51.53 -33.67 -45.39
C LEU A 279 50.66 -32.53 -45.94
N VAL A 280 49.36 -32.55 -45.64
CA VAL A 280 48.43 -31.48 -46.00
C VAL A 280 47.99 -30.78 -44.72
N THR A 281 48.09 -29.45 -44.71
CA THR A 281 47.61 -28.58 -43.63
C THR A 281 46.51 -27.67 -44.17
N LYS A 282 45.31 -27.73 -43.59
CA LYS A 282 44.14 -26.96 -44.05
C LYS A 282 43.31 -26.48 -42.85
N ASN A 283 42.66 -25.33 -42.98
CA ASN A 283 41.57 -24.92 -42.09
C ASN A 283 40.29 -25.65 -42.49
N ILE A 284 39.66 -26.30 -41.53
CA ILE A 284 38.40 -27.03 -41.72
C ILE A 284 37.28 -26.32 -40.97
N ASN A 285 36.06 -26.39 -41.50
CA ASN A 285 34.86 -25.94 -40.81
C ASN A 285 34.04 -27.15 -40.36
N VAL A 286 33.78 -27.24 -39.06
CA VAL A 286 33.02 -28.33 -38.45
C VAL A 286 31.77 -27.74 -37.82
N SER A 287 30.59 -28.13 -38.31
CA SER A 287 29.33 -27.81 -37.67
C SER A 287 29.18 -28.69 -36.42
N ALA A 288 28.89 -28.09 -35.28
CA ALA A 288 28.83 -28.79 -34.01
C ALA A 288 27.81 -28.15 -33.07
N SER A 289 27.46 -28.85 -31.99
CA SER A 289 26.72 -28.27 -30.88
C SER A 289 27.64 -28.11 -29.68
N LEU A 290 27.78 -26.88 -29.16
CA LEU A 290 28.46 -26.60 -27.91
C LEU A 290 27.54 -27.03 -26.77
N PHE A 291 27.90 -28.09 -26.05
CA PHE A 291 27.05 -28.65 -25.00
C PHE A 291 27.59 -28.42 -23.58
N ASN A 292 28.88 -28.08 -23.44
CA ASN A 292 29.46 -27.74 -22.14
C ASN A 292 30.60 -26.72 -22.28
N SER A 293 30.78 -25.85 -21.29
CA SER A 293 31.97 -25.01 -21.13
C SER A 293 32.34 -24.84 -19.67
N ALA A 294 33.63 -24.72 -19.36
CA ALA A 294 34.13 -24.56 -18.01
C ALA A 294 35.28 -23.55 -17.95
N LEU A 295 35.48 -22.97 -16.77
CA LEU A 295 36.65 -22.17 -16.43
C LEU A 295 37.63 -23.07 -15.67
N SER A 296 38.89 -23.06 -16.08
CA SER A 296 40.00 -23.62 -15.31
C SER A 296 41.10 -22.59 -15.10
N ASP A 297 41.98 -22.81 -14.14
CA ASP A 297 43.13 -21.97 -13.87
C ASP A 297 44.45 -22.75 -13.91
N ASP A 298 45.55 -22.03 -13.83
CA ASP A 298 46.90 -22.58 -13.72
C ASP A 298 47.28 -23.05 -12.29
N GLY A 299 46.36 -22.96 -11.34
CA GLY A 299 46.54 -23.36 -9.94
C GLY A 299 47.42 -22.43 -9.11
N THR A 300 47.77 -21.24 -9.59
CA THR A 300 48.56 -20.27 -8.83
C THR A 300 47.72 -19.52 -7.78
N LEU A 301 48.34 -19.17 -6.64
CA LEU A 301 47.63 -18.56 -5.50
C LEU A 301 47.43 -17.04 -5.61
N ILE A 302 48.12 -16.37 -6.54
CA ILE A 302 48.08 -14.92 -6.74
C ILE A 302 48.00 -14.66 -8.25
N ASP A 303 46.93 -14.00 -8.68
CA ASP A 303 46.61 -13.67 -10.08
C ASP A 303 46.61 -14.89 -11.03
N PRO A 304 45.76 -15.90 -10.78
CA PRO A 304 45.72 -17.11 -11.57
C PRO A 304 45.33 -16.85 -13.03
N GLN A 305 46.14 -17.37 -13.95
CA GLN A 305 45.80 -17.32 -15.38
C GLN A 305 44.60 -18.23 -15.64
N GLN A 306 43.52 -17.64 -16.17
CA GLN A 306 42.27 -18.35 -16.44
C GLN A 306 42.20 -18.87 -17.88
N PHE A 307 41.60 -20.04 -18.06
CA PHE A 307 41.39 -20.71 -19.33
C PHE A 307 39.92 -21.03 -19.54
N TYR A 308 39.46 -20.93 -20.78
CA TYR A 308 38.18 -21.49 -21.21
C TYR A 308 38.37 -22.89 -21.78
N GLU A 309 37.53 -23.80 -21.32
CA GLU A 309 37.41 -25.17 -21.84
C GLU A 309 36.02 -25.35 -22.47
N PHE A 310 35.97 -25.82 -23.71
CA PHE A 310 34.74 -26.01 -24.48
C PHE A 310 34.63 -27.46 -24.97
N TRP A 311 33.43 -28.05 -24.83
CA TRP A 311 33.13 -29.39 -25.34
C TRP A 311 31.98 -29.35 -26.35
N PHE A 312 32.21 -29.98 -27.49
CA PHE A 312 31.29 -30.00 -28.61
C PHE A 312 30.92 -31.43 -28.98
N ASN A 313 29.66 -31.66 -29.37
CA ASN A 313 29.15 -32.93 -29.86
C ASN A 313 28.39 -32.70 -31.19
N TYR A 314 27.83 -33.78 -31.76
CA TYR A 314 27.12 -33.75 -33.05
C TYR A 314 27.95 -33.10 -34.17
N LEU A 315 29.22 -33.49 -34.26
CA LEU A 315 30.14 -32.99 -35.28
C LEU A 315 29.68 -33.43 -36.67
N SER A 316 29.59 -32.49 -37.60
CA SER A 316 29.15 -32.73 -38.97
C SER A 316 29.76 -31.71 -39.93
N GLY A 317 29.61 -31.96 -41.23
CA GLY A 317 30.03 -31.04 -42.29
C GLY A 317 30.99 -31.71 -43.29
N PRO A 318 31.02 -31.23 -44.54
CA PRO A 318 31.77 -31.88 -45.61
C PRO A 318 33.29 -31.92 -45.36
N ASP A 319 33.82 -30.90 -44.67
CA ASP A 319 35.23 -30.89 -44.28
C ASP A 319 35.53 -31.87 -43.13
N PHE A 320 34.57 -32.15 -42.24
CA PHE A 320 34.74 -33.11 -41.13
C PHE A 320 34.61 -34.56 -41.60
N GLU A 321 33.59 -34.86 -42.40
CA GLU A 321 33.37 -36.19 -42.98
C GLU A 321 34.52 -36.64 -43.91
N GLY A 322 35.27 -35.68 -44.45
CA GLY A 322 36.45 -35.94 -45.29
C GLY A 322 37.77 -36.10 -44.53
N LEU A 323 37.78 -35.98 -43.20
CA LEU A 323 39.01 -36.09 -42.41
C LEU A 323 39.43 -37.55 -42.19
N PRO A 324 40.69 -37.91 -42.48
CA PRO A 324 41.20 -39.22 -42.11
C PRO A 324 41.45 -39.31 -40.61
N ALA A 325 41.42 -40.53 -40.07
CA ALA A 325 41.52 -40.78 -38.62
C ALA A 325 42.89 -40.40 -38.00
N ASP A 326 43.92 -40.16 -38.80
CA ASP A 326 45.25 -39.71 -38.38
C ASP A 326 45.39 -38.17 -38.33
N ALA A 327 44.30 -37.43 -38.52
CA ALA A 327 44.31 -35.98 -38.51
C ALA A 327 44.62 -35.39 -37.13
N THR A 328 45.63 -34.51 -37.07
CA THR A 328 46.04 -33.81 -35.86
C THR A 328 45.63 -32.34 -35.91
N VAL A 329 45.02 -31.85 -34.82
CA VAL A 329 44.63 -30.44 -34.67
C VAL A 329 45.87 -29.62 -34.30
N ASN A 330 46.15 -28.58 -35.08
CA ASN A 330 47.27 -27.67 -34.82
C ASN A 330 46.85 -26.57 -33.85
N SER A 331 47.80 -26.02 -33.10
CA SER A 331 47.57 -24.99 -32.07
C SER A 331 47.36 -23.57 -32.64
N THR A 332 47.28 -23.41 -33.96
CA THR A 332 47.43 -22.12 -34.67
C THR A 332 46.15 -21.36 -34.92
N LEU A 333 44.98 -22.01 -34.86
CA LEU A 333 43.69 -21.36 -35.13
C LEU A 333 42.53 -22.10 -34.45
N PHE A 334 41.70 -21.34 -33.75
CA PHE A 334 40.39 -21.77 -33.27
C PHE A 334 39.40 -20.60 -33.40
N THR A 335 38.36 -20.80 -34.21
CA THR A 335 37.26 -19.84 -34.38
C THR A 335 35.95 -20.50 -34.01
N LEU A 336 35.14 -19.82 -33.21
CA LEU A 336 33.73 -20.15 -32.99
C LEU A 336 32.86 -19.14 -33.72
N THR A 337 31.94 -19.64 -34.54
CA THR A 337 30.97 -18.83 -35.29
C THR A 337 29.56 -19.31 -34.99
N GLN A 338 28.71 -18.41 -34.51
CA GLN A 338 27.28 -18.62 -34.34
C GLN A 338 26.54 -17.95 -35.50
N TYR A 339 25.70 -18.71 -36.20
CA TYR A 339 24.86 -18.20 -37.29
C TYR A 339 23.46 -17.87 -36.79
N SER A 340 22.78 -16.94 -37.48
CA SER A 340 21.38 -16.64 -37.22
C SER A 340 20.50 -17.84 -37.55
N THR A 341 19.62 -18.22 -36.63
CA THR A 341 18.65 -19.30 -36.84
C THR A 341 17.26 -18.74 -37.06
N ILE A 342 16.39 -19.50 -37.72
CA ILE A 342 14.96 -19.16 -37.85
C ILE A 342 14.17 -19.44 -36.56
N ALA A 343 14.78 -20.12 -35.59
CA ALA A 343 14.22 -20.30 -34.26
C ALA A 343 14.46 -19.05 -33.40
N VAL A 344 13.41 -18.62 -32.71
CA VAL A 344 13.42 -17.51 -31.75
C VAL A 344 13.42 -18.09 -30.34
N GLY A 345 14.33 -17.61 -29.49
CA GLY A 345 14.65 -18.16 -28.17
C GLY A 345 16.09 -18.69 -28.12
N PRO A 346 16.48 -19.42 -27.06
CA PRO A 346 15.63 -19.91 -25.97
C PRO A 346 15.21 -18.82 -24.99
N PHE A 347 13.95 -18.88 -24.55
CA PHE A 347 13.41 -18.06 -23.46
C PHE A 347 13.34 -18.87 -22.17
N PHE A 348 13.71 -18.27 -21.04
CA PHE A 348 13.81 -18.96 -19.75
C PHE A 348 12.73 -18.51 -18.79
N ALA A 349 12.00 -19.47 -18.20
CA ALA A 349 11.03 -19.13 -17.15
C ALA A 349 11.78 -18.57 -15.94
N ALA A 350 11.26 -17.54 -15.28
CA ALA A 350 11.85 -17.08 -14.01
C ALA A 350 11.60 -18.07 -12.87
N LEU A 351 10.44 -18.73 -12.89
CA LEU A 351 9.97 -19.64 -11.84
C LEU A 351 9.54 -21.00 -12.42
N PRO A 352 9.58 -22.09 -11.63
CA PRO A 352 9.09 -23.39 -12.04
C PRO A 352 7.56 -23.42 -12.15
N GLY A 353 7.03 -24.25 -13.04
CA GLY A 353 5.59 -24.43 -13.26
C GLY A 353 5.22 -25.85 -13.71
N ASP A 354 3.90 -26.12 -13.72
CA ASP A 354 3.30 -27.38 -14.19
C ASP A 354 3.04 -27.36 -15.70
N GLN A 355 2.78 -26.17 -16.26
CA GLN A 355 2.41 -25.96 -17.64
C GLN A 355 3.18 -24.79 -18.24
N LEU A 356 3.30 -24.80 -19.57
CA LEU A 356 3.81 -23.70 -20.37
C LEU A 356 2.69 -23.20 -21.28
N TRP A 357 2.32 -21.93 -21.16
CA TRP A 357 1.32 -21.31 -22.04
C TRP A 357 2.05 -20.41 -23.02
N VAL A 358 1.94 -20.72 -24.32
CA VAL A 358 2.57 -19.95 -25.39
C VAL A 358 1.48 -19.26 -26.21
N HIS A 359 1.61 -17.94 -26.36
CA HIS A 359 0.64 -17.12 -27.07
C HIS A 359 1.22 -16.73 -28.44
N LEU A 360 0.55 -17.14 -29.50
CA LEU A 360 0.93 -16.82 -30.88
C LEU A 360 -0.13 -15.94 -31.51
N TYR A 361 0.29 -15.05 -32.40
CA TYR A 361 -0.62 -14.34 -33.29
C TYR A 361 -0.07 -14.25 -34.70
N ALA A 362 -0.93 -14.29 -35.69
CA ALA A 362 -0.55 -14.27 -37.08
C ALA A 362 -1.38 -13.26 -37.86
N ASN A 363 -0.76 -12.58 -38.81
CA ASN A 363 -1.43 -11.78 -39.82
C ASN A 363 -1.47 -12.60 -41.11
N GLU A 364 -2.61 -13.24 -41.36
CA GLU A 364 -2.76 -14.26 -42.39
C GLU A 364 -3.89 -13.90 -43.34
N ALA A 365 -3.69 -14.06 -44.65
CA ALA A 365 -4.78 -13.99 -45.63
C ALA A 365 -5.83 -15.09 -45.39
N GLY A 366 -7.04 -14.91 -45.92
CA GLY A 366 -8.12 -15.87 -45.71
C GLY A 366 -7.76 -17.27 -46.19
N GLY A 367 -7.89 -18.27 -45.31
CA GLY A 367 -7.54 -19.68 -45.57
C GLY A 367 -6.05 -20.01 -45.53
N TYR A 368 -5.18 -19.08 -45.10
CA TYR A 368 -3.75 -19.33 -44.91
C TYR A 368 -3.43 -19.91 -43.53
N ASP A 369 -2.30 -20.62 -43.48
CA ASP A 369 -1.76 -21.28 -42.30
C ASP A 369 -0.43 -20.64 -41.87
N GLY A 370 -0.35 -20.30 -40.59
CA GLY A 370 0.89 -19.97 -39.89
C GLY A 370 1.34 -21.12 -38.98
N PRO A 371 1.94 -22.20 -39.52
CA PRO A 371 2.42 -23.31 -38.72
C PRO A 371 3.74 -22.96 -38.01
N ALA A 372 3.82 -23.31 -36.73
CA ALA A 372 5.03 -23.17 -35.92
C ALA A 372 5.33 -24.43 -35.14
N ARG A 373 6.60 -24.66 -34.89
CA ARG A 373 7.10 -25.67 -33.97
C ARG A 373 7.56 -25.00 -32.69
N ILE A 374 6.99 -25.42 -31.57
CA ILE A 374 7.43 -25.00 -30.25
C ILE A 374 8.21 -26.17 -29.66
N THR A 375 9.45 -25.94 -29.25
CA THR A 375 10.31 -26.92 -28.57
C THR A 375 10.62 -26.43 -27.17
N TRP A 376 10.47 -27.27 -26.15
CA TRP A 376 10.76 -26.92 -24.76
C TRP A 376 11.57 -28.01 -24.06
N TRP A 377 12.28 -27.62 -23.00
CA TRP A 377 13.05 -28.53 -22.15
C TRP A 377 13.17 -27.97 -20.74
N GLN A 378 13.44 -28.84 -19.78
CA GLN A 378 13.67 -28.43 -18.40
C GLN A 378 15.10 -27.88 -18.25
N VAL A 379 15.26 -26.85 -17.43
CA VAL A 379 16.57 -26.24 -17.14
C VAL A 379 16.91 -26.31 -15.65
N ASP A 380 18.22 -26.33 -15.36
CA ASP A 380 18.75 -26.24 -14.00
C ASP A 380 18.85 -24.78 -13.50
N THR A 381 19.50 -24.59 -12.35
CA THR A 381 19.70 -23.25 -11.75
C THR A 381 20.57 -22.33 -12.61
N ASP A 382 21.44 -22.90 -13.44
CA ASP A 382 22.38 -22.19 -14.30
C ASP A 382 21.84 -22.05 -15.75
N ASN A 383 20.54 -22.32 -15.96
CA ASN A 383 19.86 -22.30 -17.25
C ASN A 383 20.36 -23.36 -18.26
N ASN A 384 21.09 -24.38 -17.82
CA ASN A 384 21.51 -25.47 -18.71
C ASN A 384 20.36 -26.46 -18.89
N GLN A 385 20.22 -27.01 -20.10
CA GLN A 385 19.24 -28.04 -20.39
C GLN A 385 19.51 -29.32 -19.59
N ILE A 386 18.46 -29.86 -18.97
CA ILE A 386 18.48 -31.20 -18.36
C ILE A 386 18.33 -32.24 -19.50
N PRO A 387 19.31 -33.13 -19.71
CA PRO A 387 19.27 -34.10 -20.79
C PRO A 387 18.03 -35.02 -20.73
N GLY A 388 17.43 -35.29 -21.89
CA GLY A 388 16.27 -36.18 -22.02
C GLY A 388 14.91 -35.54 -21.71
N THR A 389 14.87 -34.23 -21.45
CA THR A 389 13.62 -33.48 -21.17
C THR A 389 13.11 -32.66 -22.37
N GLU A 390 13.75 -32.78 -23.53
CA GLU A 390 13.33 -32.05 -24.74
C GLU A 390 12.08 -32.64 -25.37
N GLU A 391 11.10 -31.77 -25.61
CA GLU A 391 9.82 -32.10 -26.23
C GLU A 391 9.47 -31.02 -27.25
N SER A 392 8.64 -31.37 -28.24
CA SER A 392 8.16 -30.40 -29.22
C SER A 392 6.71 -30.67 -29.65
N ILE A 393 6.04 -29.61 -30.10
CA ILE A 393 4.70 -29.67 -30.67
C ILE A 393 4.63 -28.79 -31.91
N ASP A 394 4.02 -29.31 -32.96
CA ASP A 394 3.66 -28.56 -34.15
C ASP A 394 2.25 -27.96 -33.93
N VAL A 395 2.16 -26.64 -34.02
CA VAL A 395 0.94 -25.85 -33.86
C VAL A 395 0.63 -25.08 -35.13
N ASN A 396 -0.63 -24.72 -35.35
CA ASN A 396 -1.04 -23.98 -36.54
C ASN A 396 -2.02 -22.86 -36.20
N VAL A 397 -1.63 -21.62 -36.50
CA VAL A 397 -2.51 -20.45 -36.45
C VAL A 397 -3.19 -20.31 -37.81
N HIS A 398 -4.42 -20.85 -37.92
CA HIS A 398 -5.22 -20.84 -39.15
C HIS A 398 -6.22 -19.67 -39.15
N ASN A 399 -6.35 -18.97 -40.29
CA ASN A 399 -7.39 -17.98 -40.52
C ASN A 399 -8.60 -18.60 -41.25
N ASP A 400 -9.66 -18.88 -40.50
CA ASP A 400 -10.94 -19.41 -41.00
C ASP A 400 -11.77 -18.37 -41.80
N GLY A 401 -11.34 -17.11 -41.84
CA GLY A 401 -12.01 -16.00 -42.52
C GLY A 401 -11.70 -15.89 -44.01
N GLY A 402 -12.48 -15.07 -44.72
CA GLY A 402 -12.28 -14.81 -46.16
C GLY A 402 -11.33 -13.67 -46.50
N ASN A 403 -10.93 -12.86 -45.51
CA ASN A 403 -10.07 -11.69 -45.66
C ASN A 403 -8.83 -11.83 -44.77
N GLN A 404 -7.81 -11.03 -45.07
CA GLN A 404 -6.64 -10.92 -44.20
C GLN A 404 -7.05 -10.34 -42.84
N ASP A 405 -6.69 -11.05 -41.77
CA ASP A 405 -7.05 -10.70 -40.39
C ASP A 405 -5.94 -11.11 -39.42
N TYR A 406 -5.95 -10.50 -38.23
CA TYR A 406 -5.09 -10.89 -37.13
C TYR A 406 -5.75 -12.01 -36.32
N ILE A 407 -5.09 -13.16 -36.26
CA ILE A 407 -5.56 -14.36 -35.56
C ILE A 407 -4.67 -14.62 -34.35
N TYR A 408 -5.27 -14.72 -33.18
CA TYR A 408 -4.61 -14.93 -31.89
C TYR A 408 -5.00 -16.30 -31.31
N ARG A 409 -4.01 -17.07 -30.86
CA ARG A 409 -4.21 -18.38 -30.23
C ARG A 409 -3.30 -18.57 -29.03
N THR A 410 -3.81 -19.28 -28.02
CA THR A 410 -3.02 -19.72 -26.85
C THR A 410 -2.90 -21.23 -26.86
N TYR A 411 -1.67 -21.72 -26.77
CA TYR A 411 -1.37 -23.14 -26.68
C TYR A 411 -0.95 -23.46 -25.26
N LYS A 412 -1.69 -24.36 -24.61
CA LYS A 412 -1.44 -24.82 -23.23
C LYS A 412 -0.72 -26.15 -23.29
N ILE A 413 0.54 -26.16 -22.88
CA ILE A 413 1.44 -27.30 -22.96
C ILE A 413 1.64 -27.85 -21.54
N THR A 414 1.49 -29.17 -21.37
CA THR A 414 1.82 -29.87 -20.12
C THR A 414 3.05 -30.73 -20.39
N PRO A 415 4.25 -30.30 -19.97
CA PRO A 415 5.48 -31.07 -20.20
C PRO A 415 5.43 -32.45 -19.53
N VAL A 416 5.94 -33.49 -20.20
CA VAL A 416 6.01 -34.86 -19.65
C VAL A 416 7.04 -34.95 -18.52
N ALA A 417 8.08 -34.10 -18.56
CA ALA A 417 9.06 -33.98 -17.48
C ALA A 417 8.49 -33.51 -16.12
N GLY A 418 7.24 -33.02 -16.08
CA GLY A 418 6.51 -32.71 -14.84
C GLY A 418 6.72 -31.28 -14.33
N PHE A 419 6.75 -31.09 -13.01
CA PHE A 419 6.96 -29.76 -12.42
C PHE A 419 8.44 -29.36 -12.51
N GLY A 420 8.72 -28.21 -13.11
CA GLY A 420 10.10 -27.77 -13.32
C GLY A 420 10.20 -26.37 -13.89
N ARG A 421 11.44 -25.85 -13.95
CA ARG A 421 11.75 -24.61 -14.68
C ARG A 421 11.99 -24.97 -16.14
N TYR A 422 11.26 -24.34 -17.04
CA TYR A 422 11.31 -24.66 -18.47
C TYR A 422 11.92 -23.53 -19.28
N ALA A 423 12.62 -23.90 -20.33
CA ALA A 423 12.96 -23.01 -21.42
C ALA A 423 12.28 -23.48 -22.71
N PHE A 424 12.00 -22.55 -23.62
CA PHE A 424 11.41 -22.90 -24.90
C PHE A 424 11.97 -22.04 -26.05
N ARG A 425 11.92 -22.59 -27.25
CA ARG A 425 12.13 -21.89 -28.52
C ARG A 425 10.93 -22.13 -29.45
N ALA A 426 10.68 -21.17 -30.33
CA ALA A 426 9.64 -21.29 -31.34
C ALA A 426 10.21 -20.99 -32.73
N GLU A 427 9.82 -21.76 -33.74
CA GLU A 427 10.21 -21.55 -35.14
C GLU A 427 9.02 -21.73 -36.07
N ARG A 428 8.98 -21.00 -37.17
CA ARG A 428 7.97 -21.19 -38.21
C ARG A 428 8.41 -22.33 -39.13
N THR A 429 7.48 -23.22 -39.50
CA THR A 429 7.81 -24.45 -40.28
C THR A 429 7.53 -24.33 -41.77
N ASN A 430 6.94 -23.22 -42.22
CA ASN A 430 6.75 -22.89 -43.62
C ASN A 430 7.39 -21.54 -44.00
N ASN A 431 7.32 -21.21 -45.28
CA ASN A 431 7.76 -19.92 -45.77
C ASN A 431 6.83 -18.80 -45.26
N SER A 432 7.40 -17.64 -44.97
CA SER A 432 6.70 -16.38 -44.71
C SER A 432 6.39 -15.67 -46.03
N ALA A 433 5.36 -14.82 -46.00
CA ALA A 433 5.00 -13.91 -47.09
C ALA A 433 4.45 -12.60 -46.52
N SER A 434 4.34 -11.54 -47.33
CA SER A 434 3.81 -10.25 -46.88
C SER A 434 2.36 -10.31 -46.37
N ASN A 435 1.62 -11.36 -46.72
CA ASN A 435 0.26 -11.65 -46.30
C ASN A 435 0.16 -12.89 -45.39
N SER A 436 1.29 -13.34 -44.85
CA SER A 436 1.40 -14.53 -44.00
C SER A 436 2.60 -14.38 -43.06
N VAL A 437 2.37 -13.72 -41.93
CA VAL A 437 3.40 -13.39 -40.93
C VAL A 437 2.96 -13.88 -39.56
N LEU A 438 3.88 -14.53 -38.83
CA LEU A 438 3.61 -15.14 -37.53
C LEU A 438 4.46 -14.49 -36.45
N TYR A 439 3.87 -14.30 -35.27
CA TYR A 439 4.49 -13.62 -34.15
C TYR A 439 4.27 -14.40 -32.84
N LEU A 440 5.27 -14.31 -31.96
CA LEU A 440 5.22 -14.77 -30.59
C LEU A 440 4.77 -13.61 -29.69
N SER A 441 3.51 -13.64 -29.24
CA SER A 441 2.90 -12.58 -28.43
C SER A 441 3.47 -12.51 -27.02
N GLY A 442 3.79 -13.65 -26.41
CA GLY A 442 4.07 -13.77 -24.98
C GLY A 442 4.07 -15.23 -24.56
N ALA A 443 4.59 -15.51 -23.37
CA ALA A 443 4.49 -16.83 -22.76
C ALA A 443 4.39 -16.72 -21.23
N HIS A 444 3.81 -17.75 -20.60
CA HIS A 444 3.76 -17.86 -19.14
C HIS A 444 4.15 -19.26 -18.68
N ALA A 445 4.92 -19.34 -17.60
CA ALA A 445 5.06 -20.55 -16.80
C ALA A 445 3.88 -20.60 -15.83
N VAL A 446 3.12 -21.68 -15.85
CA VAL A 446 1.82 -21.77 -15.16
C VAL A 446 1.85 -22.88 -14.13
N THR A 447 1.47 -22.55 -12.91
CA THR A 447 1.23 -23.49 -11.81
C THR A 447 -0.27 -23.59 -11.56
N ILE A 448 -0.79 -24.82 -11.53
CA ILE A 448 -2.23 -25.07 -11.35
C ILE A 448 -2.47 -25.52 -9.92
N ARG A 449 -3.07 -24.63 -9.12
CA ARG A 449 -3.45 -24.96 -7.74
C ARG A 449 -4.89 -25.46 -7.71
N LYS A 450 -5.09 -26.69 -7.24
CA LYS A 450 -6.41 -27.34 -7.15
C LYS A 450 -6.96 -27.33 -5.73
N ASN A 451 -8.28 -27.21 -5.59
CA ASN A 451 -9.00 -27.24 -4.32
C ASN A 451 -8.41 -26.28 -3.27
N VAL A 452 -8.13 -25.05 -3.68
CA VAL A 452 -7.56 -24.03 -2.79
C VAL A 452 -8.64 -23.53 -1.86
N VAL A 453 -8.33 -23.45 -0.56
CA VAL A 453 -9.24 -22.91 0.45
C VAL A 453 -8.53 -21.77 1.17
N TYR A 454 -9.16 -20.61 1.16
CA TYR A 454 -8.80 -19.49 2.03
C TYR A 454 -9.74 -19.54 3.23
N THR A 455 -9.22 -19.93 4.40
CA THR A 455 -10.04 -20.17 5.61
C THR A 455 -10.74 -18.91 6.08
N ASP A 456 -10.04 -17.78 6.01
CA ASP A 456 -10.50 -16.53 6.60
C ASP A 456 -10.78 -15.43 5.57
N ASP A 457 -10.31 -15.54 4.32
CA ASP A 457 -10.31 -14.42 3.37
C ASP A 457 -11.45 -14.51 2.35
N THR A 458 -12.03 -13.37 1.96
CA THR A 458 -12.94 -13.30 0.81
C THR A 458 -12.16 -12.94 -0.45
N ILE A 459 -12.22 -13.83 -1.44
CA ILE A 459 -11.51 -13.69 -2.72
C ILE A 459 -12.52 -13.40 -3.84
N VAL A 460 -12.11 -12.59 -4.82
CA VAL A 460 -12.86 -12.35 -6.05
C VAL A 460 -12.02 -12.69 -7.27
N ARG A 461 -12.60 -13.46 -8.18
CA ARG A 461 -12.07 -13.70 -9.52
C ARG A 461 -12.79 -12.77 -10.49
N VAL A 462 -12.03 -12.05 -11.31
CA VAL A 462 -12.57 -11.22 -12.40
C VAL A 462 -11.94 -11.68 -13.71
N THR A 463 -12.79 -11.92 -14.71
CA THR A 463 -12.36 -12.19 -16.09
C THR A 463 -12.94 -11.11 -16.98
N VAL A 464 -12.12 -10.48 -17.84
CA VAL A 464 -12.56 -9.46 -18.79
C VAL A 464 -11.96 -9.67 -20.16
N ARG A 465 -12.70 -9.27 -21.20
CA ARG A 465 -12.16 -9.13 -22.55
C ARG A 465 -11.41 -7.79 -22.66
N GLN A 466 -10.14 -7.83 -23.02
CA GLN A 466 -9.39 -6.63 -23.38
C GLN A 466 -9.49 -6.36 -24.89
N THR A 467 -9.63 -5.08 -25.27
CA THR A 467 -9.59 -4.62 -26.66
C THR A 467 -8.16 -4.55 -27.18
N GLU A 468 -7.97 -4.91 -28.44
CA GLU A 468 -6.67 -5.10 -29.12
C GLU A 468 -5.82 -3.83 -29.22
N THR A 469 -6.42 -2.63 -29.20
CA THR A 469 -5.72 -1.33 -29.35
C THR A 469 -5.64 -0.59 -28.01
N GLN A 470 -4.84 -1.08 -27.06
CA GLN A 470 -4.64 -0.38 -25.79
C GLN A 470 -3.49 0.62 -25.90
N THR A 471 -3.82 1.87 -26.27
CA THR A 471 -2.84 2.97 -26.47
C THR A 471 -2.20 3.48 -25.17
N VAL A 472 -2.75 3.11 -24.00
CA VAL A 472 -2.28 3.52 -22.68
C VAL A 472 -2.41 2.35 -21.72
N ALA A 473 -1.41 2.11 -20.86
CA ALA A 473 -1.52 1.19 -19.73
C ALA A 473 -2.69 1.65 -18.84
N SER A 474 -3.87 1.03 -18.97
CA SER A 474 -5.03 1.42 -18.19
C SER A 474 -4.82 0.94 -16.76
N ASP A 475 -4.78 1.88 -15.81
CA ASP A 475 -4.94 1.54 -14.39
C ASP A 475 -6.21 0.71 -14.20
N ARG A 476 -6.08 -0.42 -13.51
CA ARG A 476 -7.19 -1.33 -13.23
C ARG A 476 -8.02 -0.74 -12.10
N LYS A 477 -9.31 -0.54 -12.34
CA LYS A 477 -10.22 0.12 -11.38
C LYS A 477 -11.43 -0.75 -11.05
N TYR A 478 -11.23 -2.04 -10.89
CA TYR A 478 -12.28 -2.92 -10.37
C TYR A 478 -12.61 -2.52 -8.94
N ASN A 479 -13.89 -2.29 -8.69
CA ASN A 479 -14.38 -1.95 -7.38
C ASN A 479 -15.73 -2.60 -7.11
N CYS A 480 -16.06 -2.72 -5.84
CA CYS A 480 -17.36 -3.20 -5.41
C CYS A 480 -17.79 -2.49 -4.12
N LEU A 481 -19.10 -2.45 -3.88
CA LEU A 481 -19.64 -1.96 -2.63
C LEU A 481 -19.72 -3.12 -1.64
N VAL A 482 -18.89 -3.03 -0.60
CA VAL A 482 -18.66 -4.11 0.37
C VAL A 482 -19.18 -3.66 1.72
N GLN A 483 -20.00 -4.51 2.34
CA GLN A 483 -20.43 -4.31 3.72
C GLN A 483 -20.00 -5.48 4.60
N ARG A 484 -19.30 -5.18 5.70
CA ARG A 484 -18.80 -6.21 6.63
C ARG A 484 -19.94 -6.95 7.33
N LYS A 485 -19.86 -8.28 7.38
CA LYS A 485 -20.71 -9.09 8.24
C LYS A 485 -20.03 -9.27 9.60
N VAL A 486 -20.67 -8.77 10.66
CA VAL A 486 -20.18 -8.79 12.04
C VAL A 486 -21.13 -9.55 12.96
N ILE A 487 -20.65 -9.83 14.18
CA ILE A 487 -21.46 -10.33 15.28
C ILE A 487 -22.14 -9.16 15.99
N SER A 488 -23.20 -9.44 16.76
CA SER A 488 -23.96 -8.41 17.47
C SER A 488 -24.24 -8.84 18.90
N TRP A 489 -24.60 -7.90 19.77
CA TRP A 489 -25.04 -8.18 21.14
C TRP A 489 -26.50 -7.75 21.36
N THR A 490 -27.16 -8.48 22.23
CA THR A 490 -28.51 -8.21 22.72
C THR A 490 -28.52 -8.39 24.24
N SER A 491 -29.58 -7.98 24.93
CA SER A 491 -29.73 -8.20 26.37
C SER A 491 -29.67 -9.69 26.78
N SER A 492 -29.92 -10.61 25.85
CA SER A 492 -29.75 -12.07 26.06
C SER A 492 -28.31 -12.58 25.90
N GLY A 493 -27.36 -11.73 25.51
CA GLY A 493 -25.96 -12.08 25.29
C GLY A 493 -25.47 -11.82 23.86
N ILE A 494 -24.28 -12.35 23.55
CA ILE A 494 -23.63 -12.22 22.25
C ILE A 494 -24.28 -13.18 21.25
N ASP A 495 -24.70 -12.64 20.11
CA ASP A 495 -25.17 -13.39 18.95
C ASP A 495 -24.06 -13.49 17.91
N PHE A 496 -23.54 -14.71 17.72
CA PHE A 496 -22.45 -15.02 16.80
C PHE A 496 -22.89 -15.13 15.33
N ALA A 497 -24.18 -14.95 15.01
CA ALA A 497 -24.64 -14.93 13.64
C ALA A 497 -24.09 -13.71 12.88
N LEU A 498 -23.33 -13.97 11.81
CA LEU A 498 -22.71 -12.92 10.99
C LEU A 498 -23.76 -12.19 10.13
N ARG A 499 -23.94 -10.88 10.38
CA ARG A 499 -24.90 -10.04 9.66
C ARG A 499 -24.25 -8.73 9.18
N PRO A 500 -24.66 -8.18 8.03
CA PRO A 500 -24.16 -6.88 7.58
C PRO A 500 -24.56 -5.79 8.58
N SER A 501 -23.57 -5.08 9.13
CA SER A 501 -23.80 -3.95 10.04
C SER A 501 -22.83 -2.81 9.74
N ARG A 502 -23.26 -1.58 10.04
CA ARG A 502 -22.42 -0.37 10.02
C ARG A 502 -22.23 0.21 11.41
N SER A 503 -22.77 -0.42 12.46
CA SER A 503 -22.70 0.12 13.81
C SER A 503 -21.28 0.04 14.38
N PHE A 504 -20.81 1.14 14.97
CA PHE A 504 -19.53 1.18 15.67
C PHE A 504 -19.47 0.16 16.82
N ALA A 505 -20.56 -0.04 17.57
CA ALA A 505 -20.60 -0.99 18.69
C ALA A 505 -20.46 -2.45 18.24
N ASP A 506 -21.11 -2.82 17.14
CA ASP A 506 -20.99 -4.15 16.54
C ASP A 506 -19.57 -4.37 15.99
N ALA A 507 -18.95 -3.32 15.42
CA ALA A 507 -17.57 -3.35 14.94
C ALA A 507 -16.57 -3.54 16.10
N VAL A 508 -16.72 -2.82 17.22
CA VAL A 508 -15.89 -3.00 18.43
C VAL A 508 -16.02 -4.42 18.98
N LEU A 509 -17.23 -4.93 19.12
CA LEU A 509 -17.47 -6.29 19.59
C LEU A 509 -16.81 -7.34 18.68
N HIS A 510 -16.94 -7.18 17.37
CA HIS A 510 -16.35 -8.11 16.40
C HIS A 510 -14.83 -8.06 16.39
N GLU A 511 -14.25 -6.85 16.44
CA GLU A 511 -12.80 -6.66 16.54
C GLU A 511 -12.23 -7.26 17.83
N TRP A 512 -12.93 -7.11 18.97
CA TRP A 512 -12.50 -7.66 20.25
C TRP A 512 -12.54 -9.19 20.29
N VAL A 513 -13.69 -9.77 19.93
CA VAL A 513 -13.97 -11.20 20.16
C VAL A 513 -13.47 -12.08 19.02
N ILE A 514 -13.71 -11.68 17.76
CA ILE A 514 -13.40 -12.53 16.60
C ILE A 514 -11.97 -12.31 16.12
N ILE A 515 -11.56 -11.04 15.95
CA ILE A 515 -10.22 -10.70 15.44
C ILE A 515 -9.19 -10.78 16.56
N GLY A 516 -9.42 -10.07 17.66
CA GLY A 516 -8.52 -9.99 18.81
C GLY A 516 -8.51 -11.25 19.68
N LYS A 517 -9.50 -12.13 19.53
CA LYS A 517 -9.68 -13.36 20.35
C LYS A 517 -9.60 -13.09 21.86
N GLN A 518 -10.06 -11.92 22.29
CA GLN A 518 -10.06 -11.51 23.68
C GLN A 518 -11.33 -12.01 24.38
N ASP A 519 -11.25 -12.16 25.70
CA ASP A 519 -12.39 -12.56 26.51
C ASP A 519 -13.47 -11.46 26.48
N PRO A 520 -14.72 -11.76 26.07
CA PRO A 520 -15.81 -10.80 26.10
C PRO A 520 -16.13 -10.25 27.49
N SER A 521 -15.77 -10.95 28.58
CA SER A 521 -16.00 -10.50 29.96
C SER A 521 -15.23 -9.22 30.32
N ARG A 522 -14.14 -8.96 29.61
CA ARG A 522 -13.29 -7.77 29.74
C ARG A 522 -13.81 -6.55 28.99
N LEU A 523 -15.00 -6.65 28.40
CA LEU A 523 -15.63 -5.58 27.63
C LEU A 523 -16.99 -5.26 28.22
N ASP A 524 -17.21 -4.00 28.61
CA ASP A 524 -18.52 -3.56 29.11
C ASP A 524 -19.51 -3.38 27.95
N LEU A 525 -20.09 -4.51 27.51
CA LEU A 525 -21.08 -4.58 26.45
C LEU A 525 -22.38 -3.83 26.80
N PRO A 526 -22.94 -3.94 28.03
CA PRO A 526 -24.10 -3.16 28.42
C PRO A 526 -23.90 -1.64 28.21
N SER A 527 -22.79 -1.07 28.68
CA SER A 527 -22.54 0.36 28.51
C SER A 527 -22.31 0.75 27.05
N LEU A 528 -21.57 -0.07 26.29
CA LEU A 528 -21.32 0.18 24.87
C LEU A 528 -22.63 0.24 24.06
N TYR A 529 -23.53 -0.72 24.28
CA TYR A 529 -24.79 -0.78 23.54
C TYR A 529 -25.82 0.22 24.09
N ALA A 530 -25.79 0.56 25.37
CA ALA A 530 -26.58 1.67 25.91
C ALA A 530 -26.24 3.00 25.21
N ILE A 531 -24.96 3.26 24.94
CA ILE A 531 -24.53 4.43 24.17
C ILE A 531 -25.01 4.35 22.71
N LYS A 532 -24.95 3.17 22.08
CA LYS A 532 -25.48 2.97 20.71
C LYS A 532 -26.97 3.29 20.64
N ASP A 533 -27.74 2.80 21.61
CA ASP A 533 -29.20 2.93 21.64
C ASP A 533 -29.66 4.32 22.09
N SER A 534 -28.82 5.10 22.78
CA SER A 534 -29.10 6.48 23.18
C SER A 534 -28.88 7.52 22.08
N LEU A 535 -28.27 7.13 20.95
CA LEU A 535 -27.99 8.07 19.86
C LEU A 535 -29.30 8.62 19.27
N PRO A 536 -29.42 9.95 19.07
CA PRO A 536 -30.64 10.55 18.53
C PRO A 536 -30.88 10.17 17.06
N ASP A 537 -29.82 9.88 16.32
CA ASP A 537 -29.85 9.36 14.96
C ASP A 537 -28.85 8.19 14.84
N ALA A 538 -29.30 7.08 14.27
CA ALA A 538 -28.47 5.90 14.00
C ALA A 538 -27.25 6.21 13.11
N GLN A 539 -27.34 7.23 12.25
CA GLN A 539 -26.25 7.67 11.38
C GLN A 539 -25.02 8.17 12.16
N LEU A 540 -25.21 8.69 13.38
CA LEU A 540 -24.10 9.15 14.24
C LEU A 540 -23.26 7.99 14.80
N GLY A 541 -23.77 6.75 14.69
CA GLY A 541 -23.08 5.53 15.10
C GLY A 541 -22.54 4.70 13.94
N TYR A 542 -22.50 5.24 12.71
CA TYR A 542 -21.92 4.52 11.58
C TYR A 542 -20.40 4.57 11.60
N PHE A 543 -19.76 3.45 11.25
CA PHE A 543 -18.31 3.32 11.13
C PHE A 543 -17.98 2.56 9.84
N ASP A 544 -17.33 3.23 8.89
CA ASP A 544 -16.96 2.65 7.60
C ASP A 544 -15.48 2.90 7.28
N TRP A 545 -14.63 1.92 7.52
CA TRP A 545 -13.18 2.04 7.39
C TRP A 545 -12.51 0.74 6.97
N THR A 546 -11.31 0.81 6.40
CA THR A 546 -10.47 -0.36 6.16
C THR A 546 -9.22 -0.29 7.03
N PHE A 547 -9.06 -1.24 7.96
CA PHE A 547 -7.77 -1.42 8.62
C PHE A 547 -6.85 -2.21 7.71
N SER A 548 -5.64 -1.71 7.46
CA SER A 548 -4.69 -2.36 6.55
C SER A 548 -3.25 -2.37 7.06
N ASP A 549 -3.03 -1.84 8.26
CA ASP A 549 -1.76 -1.94 8.97
C ASP A 549 -1.83 -3.08 9.98
N GLU A 550 -0.96 -4.08 9.80
CA GLU A 550 -0.86 -5.23 10.70
C GLU A 550 -0.30 -4.83 12.07
N ASN A 551 0.55 -3.78 12.11
CA ASN A 551 1.23 -3.36 13.33
C ASN A 551 0.35 -2.46 14.23
N GLN A 552 -0.83 -2.05 13.76
CA GLN A 552 -1.70 -1.20 14.54
C GLN A 552 -2.20 -1.96 15.80
N PRO A 553 -2.01 -1.42 17.02
CA PRO A 553 -2.48 -2.06 18.24
C PRO A 553 -4.01 -2.14 18.32
N LEU A 554 -4.52 -3.19 18.98
CA LEU A 554 -5.96 -3.41 19.17
C LEU A 554 -6.66 -2.21 19.83
N GLY A 555 -6.05 -1.61 20.86
CA GLY A 555 -6.62 -0.45 21.55
C GLY A 555 -6.74 0.78 20.66
N GLU A 556 -5.80 0.97 19.73
CA GLU A 556 -5.85 2.06 18.75
C GLU A 556 -6.96 1.82 17.73
N ARG A 557 -7.09 0.59 17.19
CA ARG A 557 -8.20 0.21 16.31
C ARG A 557 -9.56 0.47 16.96
N ILE A 558 -9.74 0.09 18.22
CA ILE A 558 -10.98 0.32 18.98
C ILE A 558 -11.21 1.82 19.18
N GLN A 559 -10.18 2.59 19.52
CA GLN A 559 -10.33 4.04 19.66
C GLN A 559 -10.71 4.71 18.34
N THR A 560 -10.17 4.27 17.20
CA THR A 560 -10.59 4.75 15.87
C THR A 560 -12.06 4.47 15.62
N ILE A 561 -12.54 3.25 15.91
CA ILE A 561 -13.96 2.89 15.77
C ILE A 561 -14.85 3.78 16.66
N CYS A 562 -14.47 3.95 17.93
CA CYS A 562 -15.25 4.70 18.90
C CYS A 562 -15.25 6.22 18.66
N ASN A 563 -14.12 6.78 18.18
CA ASN A 563 -13.96 8.23 18.00
C ASN A 563 -14.97 8.82 17.00
N VAL A 564 -15.34 8.02 15.99
CA VAL A 564 -16.35 8.38 14.99
C VAL A 564 -17.72 8.66 15.62
N ALA A 565 -18.07 7.94 16.69
CA ALA A 565 -19.27 8.16 17.49
C ALA A 565 -19.02 9.02 18.75
N ARG A 566 -17.90 9.77 18.82
CA ARG A 566 -17.47 10.55 20.02
C ARG A 566 -17.37 9.73 21.30
N VAL A 567 -17.15 8.42 21.14
CA VAL A 567 -16.96 7.49 22.25
C VAL A 567 -15.47 7.37 22.52
N SER A 568 -15.13 7.32 23.80
CA SER A 568 -13.82 6.95 24.29
C SER A 568 -13.98 5.85 25.32
N PHE A 569 -12.88 5.20 25.68
CA PHE A 569 -12.89 4.16 26.69
C PHE A 569 -11.88 4.41 27.80
N ASN A 570 -12.14 3.78 28.94
CA ASN A 570 -11.26 3.72 30.08
C ASN A 570 -11.08 2.25 30.50
N TRP A 571 -9.94 1.97 31.10
CA TRP A 571 -9.72 0.71 31.81
C TRP A 571 -10.14 0.86 33.26
N ILE A 572 -11.18 0.14 33.68
CA ILE A 572 -11.61 0.04 35.07
C ILE A 572 -11.30 -1.37 35.54
N GLY A 573 -10.22 -1.50 36.32
CA GLY A 573 -9.63 -2.80 36.62
C GLY A 573 -9.18 -3.48 35.31
N ASP A 574 -9.78 -4.63 35.01
CA ASP A 574 -9.47 -5.43 33.81
C ASP A 574 -10.53 -5.29 32.70
N VAL A 575 -11.53 -4.43 32.91
CA VAL A 575 -12.68 -4.25 32.02
C VAL A 575 -12.60 -2.90 31.30
N LEU A 576 -12.80 -2.93 29.99
CA LEU A 576 -12.85 -1.76 29.14
C LEU A 576 -14.28 -1.20 29.16
N THR A 577 -14.41 0.01 29.73
CA THR A 577 -15.68 0.73 29.92
C THR A 577 -15.75 1.93 28.99
N PHE A 578 -16.90 2.17 28.38
CA PHE A 578 -17.09 3.21 27.38
C PHE A 578 -17.83 4.41 27.94
N TRP A 579 -17.50 5.59 27.41
CA TRP A 579 -18.22 6.82 27.68
C TRP A 579 -18.28 7.68 26.42
N ARG A 580 -19.33 8.48 26.29
CA ARG A 580 -19.53 9.38 25.16
C ARG A 580 -19.36 10.84 25.59
N ASP A 581 -18.76 11.65 24.71
CA ASP A 581 -18.66 13.09 24.91
C ASP A 581 -20.01 13.76 24.56
N GLU A 582 -20.87 13.85 25.56
CA GLU A 582 -22.20 14.42 25.47
C GLU A 582 -22.63 15.14 26.76
N ARG A 583 -23.75 15.86 26.68
CA ARG A 583 -24.32 16.63 27.78
C ARG A 583 -24.71 15.70 28.93
N VAL A 584 -24.28 16.05 30.13
CA VAL A 584 -24.62 15.31 31.36
C VAL A 584 -25.62 16.13 32.18
N SER A 585 -26.62 15.46 32.78
CA SER A 585 -27.64 16.13 33.57
C SER A 585 -27.15 16.58 34.94
N ASN A 586 -26.27 15.80 35.58
CA ASN A 586 -25.72 16.08 36.90
C ASN A 586 -24.24 15.64 36.94
N PRO A 587 -23.36 16.37 37.64
CA PRO A 587 -21.99 15.90 37.87
C PRO A 587 -21.98 14.60 38.67
N ASP A 588 -21.05 13.69 38.38
CA ASP A 588 -20.92 12.42 39.11
C ASP A 588 -20.26 12.61 40.47
N ALA A 589 -19.31 13.55 40.56
CA ALA A 589 -18.52 13.80 41.77
C ALA A 589 -18.48 15.28 42.16
N VAL A 590 -18.41 15.54 43.46
CA VAL A 590 -18.25 16.89 44.03
C VAL A 590 -17.00 16.94 44.91
N PHE A 591 -16.09 17.83 44.56
CA PHE A 591 -14.90 18.16 45.33
C PHE A 591 -15.12 19.40 46.19
N ALA A 592 -14.40 19.47 47.31
CA ALA A 592 -14.40 20.58 48.25
C ALA A 592 -12.96 20.86 48.67
N ARG A 593 -12.65 22.06 49.17
CA ARG A 593 -11.27 22.36 49.60
C ARG A 593 -10.73 21.41 50.68
N SER A 594 -11.61 20.73 51.41
CA SER A 594 -11.25 19.72 52.40
C SER A 594 -10.70 18.42 51.80
N ASN A 595 -10.92 18.13 50.51
CA ASN A 595 -10.42 16.92 49.82
C ASN A 595 -9.50 17.22 48.62
N MET A 596 -9.09 18.48 48.49
CA MET A 596 -8.15 18.96 47.47
C MET A 596 -6.86 19.41 48.15
N PHE A 597 -5.74 19.31 47.45
CA PHE A 597 -4.44 19.74 47.92
C PHE A 597 -3.96 20.97 47.14
N TRP A 598 -3.28 21.87 47.85
CA TRP A 598 -2.62 23.04 47.25
C TRP A 598 -1.39 22.65 46.41
N GLU A 599 -0.80 21.49 46.72
CA GLU A 599 0.29 20.92 45.93
C GLU A 599 -0.20 20.63 44.51
N ASP A 600 0.57 21.08 43.51
CA ASP A 600 0.29 20.94 42.08
C ASP A 600 -1.01 21.59 41.57
N TYR A 601 -1.71 22.36 42.41
CA TYR A 601 -2.89 23.12 41.98
C TYR A 601 -2.51 24.19 40.96
N LYS A 602 -3.15 24.15 39.79
CA LYS A 602 -2.94 25.13 38.71
C LYS A 602 -4.26 25.42 38.03
N LEU A 603 -4.59 26.71 37.91
CA LEU A 603 -5.66 27.18 37.05
C LEU A 603 -5.04 27.95 35.88
N SER A 604 -5.38 27.56 34.66
CA SER A 604 -4.85 28.18 33.43
C SER A 604 -5.99 28.70 32.58
N TRP A 605 -5.85 29.96 32.15
CA TRP A 605 -6.77 30.62 31.25
C TRP A 605 -6.16 30.74 29.85
N LYS A 606 -6.86 30.21 28.83
CA LYS A 606 -6.50 30.41 27.42
C LYS A 606 -7.22 31.63 26.87
N MET A 607 -6.49 32.71 26.66
CA MET A 607 -7.03 33.89 25.96
C MET A 607 -7.06 33.63 24.46
N SER A 608 -8.08 34.17 23.77
CA SER A 608 -8.15 34.16 22.31
C SER A 608 -7.11 35.13 21.75
N LEU A 609 -5.89 34.62 21.50
CA LEU A 609 -4.83 35.37 20.85
C LEU A 609 -5.06 35.40 19.33
N PRO A 610 -4.53 36.39 18.60
CA PRO A 610 -4.60 36.44 17.13
C PRO A 610 -4.02 35.21 16.41
N GLY A 611 -3.20 34.39 17.09
CA GLY A 611 -2.68 33.11 16.58
C GLY A 611 -3.37 31.86 17.12
N GLY A 612 -4.49 32.00 17.85
CA GLY A 612 -5.33 30.87 18.26
C GLY A 612 -6.14 30.32 17.09
N TYR A 613 -6.81 29.19 17.31
CA TYR A 613 -7.69 28.62 16.30
C TYR A 613 -8.87 29.54 16.02
N ASP A 614 -9.06 29.91 14.75
CA ASP A 614 -10.12 30.81 14.25
C ASP A 614 -11.25 30.05 13.54
N GLY A 615 -11.17 28.72 13.53
CA GLY A 615 -12.13 27.85 12.87
C GLY A 615 -11.82 26.37 13.06
N VAL A 616 -12.66 25.52 12.48
CA VAL A 616 -12.49 24.07 12.41
C VAL A 616 -12.58 23.65 10.95
N THR A 617 -11.63 22.83 10.53
CA THR A 617 -11.67 22.11 9.25
C THR A 617 -11.74 20.63 9.56
N LEU A 618 -12.85 19.99 9.18
CA LEU A 618 -13.02 18.55 9.36
C LEU A 618 -13.10 17.87 8.00
N ASP A 619 -12.28 16.83 7.79
CA ASP A 619 -12.33 16.00 6.59
C ASP A 619 -13.01 14.65 6.82
N TYR A 620 -13.81 14.23 5.83
CA TYR A 620 -14.49 12.93 5.78
C TYR A 620 -14.55 12.43 4.34
N VAL A 621 -14.90 11.15 4.12
CA VAL A 621 -14.98 10.58 2.76
C VAL A 621 -16.44 10.43 2.33
N ASP A 622 -16.88 11.22 1.35
CA ASP A 622 -18.25 11.15 0.81
C ASP A 622 -18.50 9.78 0.12
N PRO A 623 -19.58 9.07 0.48
CA PRO A 623 -19.89 7.74 -0.05
C PRO A 623 -20.31 7.76 -1.52
N SER A 624 -20.83 8.90 -2.02
CA SER A 624 -21.30 9.04 -3.39
C SER A 624 -20.15 9.25 -4.37
N THR A 625 -19.27 10.20 -4.08
CA THR A 625 -18.10 10.54 -4.90
C THR A 625 -16.88 9.69 -4.58
N ASN A 626 -16.86 9.02 -3.42
CA ASN A 626 -15.72 8.29 -2.89
C ASN A 626 -14.46 9.16 -2.78
N LYS A 627 -14.65 10.45 -2.47
CA LYS A 627 -13.60 11.48 -2.36
C LYS A 627 -13.60 12.14 -0.99
N LYS A 628 -12.45 12.70 -0.58
CA LYS A 628 -12.36 13.53 0.62
C LYS A 628 -13.20 14.80 0.40
N THR A 629 -14.03 15.10 1.38
CA THR A 629 -14.86 16.31 1.46
C THR A 629 -14.59 16.97 2.79
N TYR A 630 -14.70 18.30 2.82
CA TYR A 630 -14.35 19.11 3.97
C TYR A 630 -15.57 19.88 4.46
N ILE A 631 -15.62 20.10 5.77
CA ILE A 631 -16.54 21.01 6.43
C ILE A 631 -15.69 22.11 7.07
N TYR A 632 -15.98 23.36 6.71
CA TYR A 632 -15.27 24.53 7.21
C TYR A 632 -16.19 25.36 8.08
N LEU A 633 -15.82 25.51 9.36
CA LEU A 633 -16.50 26.37 10.31
C LEU A 633 -15.57 27.50 10.72
N ASN A 634 -16.06 28.73 10.69
CA ASN A 634 -15.40 29.90 11.24
C ASN A 634 -15.93 30.18 12.65
N VAL A 635 -15.02 30.41 13.60
CA VAL A 635 -15.33 30.84 14.97
C VAL A 635 -14.93 32.31 15.12
N GLY A 636 -15.91 33.20 14.92
CA GLY A 636 -15.73 34.65 14.94
C GLY A 636 -16.44 35.35 16.10
N THR A 637 -16.36 36.69 16.11
CA THR A 637 -17.05 37.53 17.10
C THR A 637 -18.57 37.47 17.02
N SER A 638 -19.13 37.12 15.85
CA SER A 638 -20.57 36.91 15.64
C SER A 638 -21.04 35.49 15.97
N GLY A 639 -20.16 34.63 16.49
CA GLY A 639 -20.44 33.21 16.74
C GLY A 639 -19.84 32.29 15.67
N ILE A 640 -20.39 31.07 15.59
CA ILE A 640 -19.93 30.02 14.67
C ILE A 640 -20.74 30.09 13.38
N SER A 641 -20.08 30.06 12.23
CA SER A 641 -20.73 30.04 10.91
C SER A 641 -20.01 29.12 9.94
N GLU A 642 -20.74 28.49 9.03
CA GLU A 642 -20.16 27.66 7.96
C GLU A 642 -19.67 28.55 6.82
N VAL A 643 -18.47 28.25 6.31
CA VAL A 643 -17.78 29.01 5.26
C VAL A 643 -17.36 28.10 4.11
N SER A 644 -17.06 28.67 2.94
CA SER A 644 -16.67 27.89 1.76
C SER A 644 -15.26 27.32 1.82
N ASP A 645 -14.37 27.96 2.58
CA ASP A 645 -12.93 27.68 2.60
C ASP A 645 -12.40 27.69 4.03
N ALA A 646 -11.27 27.01 4.24
CA ALA A 646 -10.60 26.97 5.54
C ALA A 646 -10.21 28.38 6.02
N THR A 647 -10.39 28.62 7.32
CA THR A 647 -9.86 29.82 7.98
C THR A 647 -8.34 29.76 8.09
N VAL A 648 -7.70 30.90 8.38
CA VAL A 648 -6.22 31.03 8.33
C VAL A 648 -5.56 30.10 9.35
N ASN A 649 -6.13 29.99 10.55
CA ASN A 649 -5.65 29.13 11.63
C ASN A 649 -6.73 28.09 12.01
N ALA A 650 -7.28 27.37 11.03
CA ALA A 650 -8.28 26.35 11.32
C ALA A 650 -7.69 25.15 12.09
N MET A 651 -8.39 24.66 13.11
CA MET A 651 -8.10 23.36 13.72
C MET A 651 -8.47 22.25 12.73
N GLN A 652 -7.48 21.48 12.28
CA GLN A 652 -7.68 20.38 11.34
C GLN A 652 -7.98 19.08 12.08
N ILE A 653 -9.05 18.38 11.66
CA ILE A 653 -9.52 17.14 12.27
C ILE A 653 -9.82 16.13 11.17
N SER A 654 -9.08 15.02 11.16
CA SER A 654 -9.39 13.85 10.33
C SER A 654 -10.26 12.88 11.12
N LEU A 655 -11.44 12.56 10.60
CA LEU A 655 -12.36 11.61 11.21
C LEU A 655 -12.34 10.29 10.43
N ASP A 656 -11.30 9.48 10.70
CA ASP A 656 -11.11 8.19 10.03
C ASP A 656 -12.28 7.25 10.32
N GLY A 657 -12.92 6.76 9.27
CA GLY A 657 -14.12 5.91 9.36
C GLY A 657 -15.46 6.65 9.27
N CYS A 658 -15.44 7.99 9.16
CA CYS A 658 -16.65 8.78 8.89
C CYS A 658 -16.90 8.91 7.39
N ARG A 659 -18.09 8.47 6.96
CA ARG A 659 -18.56 8.54 5.57
C ARG A 659 -19.94 9.17 5.42
N ASN A 660 -20.36 10.01 6.36
CA ASN A 660 -21.62 10.73 6.27
C ASN A 660 -21.45 12.18 6.71
N ALA A 661 -22.09 13.07 5.96
CA ALA A 661 -22.07 14.50 6.26
C ALA A 661 -22.65 14.79 7.65
N THR A 662 -23.75 14.12 8.05
CA THR A 662 -24.42 14.35 9.34
C THR A 662 -23.48 14.19 10.54
N GLN A 663 -22.69 13.10 10.58
CA GLN A 663 -21.75 12.82 11.67
C GLN A 663 -20.54 13.75 11.63
N ALA A 664 -20.02 14.03 10.44
CA ALA A 664 -18.94 14.98 10.20
C ALA A 664 -19.33 16.39 10.68
N THR A 665 -20.53 16.87 10.31
CA THR A 665 -21.08 18.15 10.72
C THR A 665 -21.27 18.19 12.23
N ASP A 666 -21.92 17.17 12.80
CA ASP A 666 -22.09 17.06 14.25
C ASP A 666 -20.73 17.22 14.94
N ARG A 667 -19.70 16.42 14.59
CA ARG A 667 -18.37 16.52 15.18
C ARG A 667 -17.73 17.91 15.00
N ALA A 668 -17.81 18.50 13.80
CA ALA A 668 -17.23 19.82 13.54
C ALA A 668 -17.85 20.90 14.44
N TRP A 669 -19.17 20.89 14.63
CA TRP A 669 -19.86 21.84 15.49
C TRP A 669 -19.48 21.70 16.97
N LEU A 670 -19.31 20.47 17.46
CA LEU A 670 -18.84 20.24 18.84
C LEU A 670 -17.47 20.87 19.07
N GLU A 671 -16.51 20.64 18.18
CA GLU A 671 -15.15 21.14 18.32
C GLU A 671 -15.10 22.67 18.18
N ALA A 672 -15.91 23.24 17.28
CA ALA A 672 -16.06 24.69 17.15
C ALA A 672 -16.65 25.32 18.44
N ARG A 673 -17.63 24.66 19.06
CA ARG A 673 -18.20 25.11 20.35
C ARG A 673 -17.22 24.96 21.51
N LYS A 674 -16.38 23.92 21.52
CA LYS A 674 -15.30 23.79 22.51
C LYS A 674 -14.28 24.94 22.39
N ILE A 675 -13.89 25.33 21.18
CA ILE A 675 -13.01 26.50 20.97
C ILE A 675 -13.65 27.78 21.55
N LEU A 676 -14.98 27.93 21.41
CA LEU A 676 -15.68 29.12 21.88
C LEU A 676 -15.88 29.15 23.40
N TYR A 677 -16.35 28.04 23.98
CA TYR A 677 -16.87 27.96 25.35
C TYR A 677 -15.93 27.31 26.37
N SER A 678 -14.86 26.63 25.93
CA SER A 678 -13.90 25.99 26.84
C SER A 678 -12.55 26.71 26.79
N ARG A 679 -12.33 27.62 27.76
CA ARG A 679 -11.14 28.47 27.86
C ARG A 679 -10.34 28.23 29.13
N LEU A 680 -10.94 27.60 30.13
CA LEU A 680 -10.30 27.27 31.39
C LEU A 680 -9.86 25.81 31.43
N THR A 681 -8.68 25.59 32.01
CA THR A 681 -8.19 24.26 32.38
C THR A 681 -7.66 24.30 33.80
N MET A 682 -7.93 23.27 34.59
CA MET A 682 -7.51 23.14 35.97
C MET A 682 -6.73 21.85 36.17
N THR A 683 -5.65 21.90 36.94
CA THR A 683 -4.94 20.74 37.47
C THR A 683 -5.08 20.77 38.98
N VAL A 684 -5.51 19.65 39.57
CA VAL A 684 -5.72 19.55 41.01
C VAL A 684 -5.36 18.16 41.51
N LYS A 685 -4.65 18.10 42.64
CA LYS A 685 -4.45 16.86 43.40
C LYS A 685 -5.60 16.71 44.40
N VAL A 686 -6.27 15.56 44.39
CA VAL A 686 -7.43 15.26 45.25
C VAL A 686 -7.27 13.91 45.94
N LEU A 687 -7.97 13.72 47.06
CA LEU A 687 -8.05 12.41 47.72
C LEU A 687 -8.81 11.40 46.83
N GLU A 688 -8.31 10.17 46.71
CA GLU A 688 -8.90 9.09 45.89
C GLU A 688 -10.21 8.54 46.49
N SER A 689 -10.62 9.03 47.66
CA SER A 689 -11.90 8.67 48.29
C SER A 689 -13.14 8.90 47.42
N THR A 690 -13.01 9.68 46.34
CA THR A 690 -14.01 9.81 45.28
C THR A 690 -13.31 9.46 43.96
N GLN A 691 -13.45 8.21 43.52
CA GLN A 691 -12.85 7.74 42.27
C GLN A 691 -13.55 8.39 41.08
N VAL A 692 -12.77 9.00 40.20
CA VAL A 692 -13.26 9.57 38.94
C VAL A 692 -12.38 9.08 37.81
N VAL A 693 -13.00 8.88 36.64
CA VAL A 693 -12.30 8.43 35.44
C VAL A 693 -12.32 9.53 34.39
N ARG A 694 -11.49 9.37 33.35
CA ARG A 694 -11.51 10.29 32.22
C ARG A 694 -12.90 10.31 31.57
N GLY A 695 -13.37 11.50 31.19
CA GLY A 695 -14.69 11.71 30.63
C GLY A 695 -15.80 11.93 31.65
N THR A 696 -15.54 11.77 32.96
CA THR A 696 -16.53 12.11 33.98
C THR A 696 -16.70 13.64 34.08
N VAL A 697 -17.92 14.12 34.35
CA VAL A 697 -18.19 15.52 34.69
C VAL A 697 -18.22 15.67 36.21
N VAL A 698 -17.48 16.65 36.72
CA VAL A 698 -17.28 16.85 38.16
C VAL A 698 -17.53 18.30 38.55
N GLN A 699 -18.03 18.52 39.76
CA GLN A 699 -18.07 19.82 40.39
C GLN A 699 -16.78 20.02 41.19
N CYS A 700 -15.97 21.02 40.84
CA CYS A 700 -14.71 21.28 41.53
C CYS A 700 -14.51 22.79 41.73
N PRO A 701 -14.34 23.27 42.99
CA PRO A 701 -14.14 24.68 43.27
C PRO A 701 -12.76 25.15 42.82
N ASP A 702 -12.66 26.44 42.50
CA ASP A 702 -11.38 27.15 42.45
C ASP A 702 -10.85 27.37 43.87
N MET A 703 -9.63 26.91 44.15
CA MET A 703 -9.01 27.10 45.46
C MET A 703 -8.70 28.58 45.77
N TYR A 704 -8.54 29.44 44.77
CA TYR A 704 -8.25 30.87 44.96
C TYR A 704 -9.51 31.73 45.21
N ASP A 705 -10.70 31.26 44.88
CA ASP A 705 -11.91 32.09 44.88
C ASP A 705 -12.74 31.99 46.18
N ASN A 706 -12.75 33.04 47.00
CA ASN A 706 -13.48 33.04 48.26
C ASN A 706 -15.01 33.15 48.13
N ALA A 707 -15.56 33.45 46.95
CA ALA A 707 -17.00 33.40 46.72
C ALA A 707 -17.55 31.96 46.77
N GLN A 708 -16.69 30.99 46.49
CA GLN A 708 -16.99 29.56 46.49
C GLN A 708 -16.76 28.97 47.89
N GLN A 709 -17.83 28.86 48.67
CA GLN A 709 -17.78 28.48 50.07
C GLN A 709 -17.97 26.97 50.20
N THR A 710 -16.90 26.26 50.56
CA THR A 710 -16.90 24.79 50.64
C THR A 710 -16.51 24.30 52.03
N GLY A 711 -16.92 23.09 52.36
CA GLY A 711 -16.57 22.45 53.63
C GLY A 711 -17.28 21.10 53.78
N TYR A 712 -17.41 20.63 55.02
CA TYR A 712 -18.12 19.40 55.34
C TYR A 712 -19.24 19.63 56.35
N ILE A 713 -20.23 18.73 56.30
CA ILE A 713 -21.42 18.76 57.15
C ILE A 713 -21.09 18.14 58.51
N THR A 714 -21.41 18.84 59.59
CA THR A 714 -21.16 18.42 60.98
C THR A 714 -22.40 17.91 61.69
N GLY A 715 -23.58 18.12 61.11
CA GLY A 715 -24.85 17.57 61.61
C GLY A 715 -26.04 18.05 60.79
N ARG A 716 -27.16 17.33 60.90
CA ARG A 716 -28.44 17.68 60.27
C ARG A 716 -29.57 17.62 61.31
N SER A 717 -30.44 18.62 61.30
CA SER A 717 -31.67 18.66 62.11
C SER A 717 -32.81 19.17 61.24
N GLY A 718 -33.59 18.25 60.65
CA GLY A 718 -34.58 18.58 59.63
C GLY A 718 -33.91 19.18 58.39
N ASP A 719 -34.36 20.38 58.00
CA ASP A 719 -33.82 21.15 56.86
C ASP A 719 -32.62 22.03 57.24
N VAL A 720 -32.17 21.99 58.50
CA VAL A 720 -31.03 22.76 58.98
C VAL A 720 -29.77 21.89 58.99
N PHE A 721 -28.77 22.30 58.24
CA PHE A 721 -27.47 21.64 58.12
C PHE A 721 -26.41 22.47 58.83
N SER A 722 -25.65 21.84 59.73
CA SER A 722 -24.51 22.46 60.43
C SER A 722 -23.24 22.22 59.63
N THR A 723 -22.37 23.23 59.53
CA THR A 723 -21.19 23.23 58.67
C THR A 723 -19.88 23.36 59.45
N SER A 724 -18.77 22.93 58.85
CA SER A 724 -17.42 23.12 59.40
C SER A 724 -17.02 24.59 59.46
N GLU A 725 -17.32 25.35 58.39
CA GLU A 725 -16.95 26.74 58.21
C GLU A 725 -18.14 27.70 58.32
N ARG A 726 -17.83 28.99 58.52
CA ARG A 726 -18.83 30.07 58.50
C ARG A 726 -19.27 30.33 57.07
N ILE A 727 -20.58 30.51 56.88
CA ILE A 727 -21.15 30.87 55.58
C ILE A 727 -21.49 32.36 55.57
N ASP A 728 -21.00 33.07 54.58
CA ASP A 728 -21.38 34.43 54.24
C ASP A 728 -22.50 34.40 53.21
N PHE A 729 -23.66 35.00 53.52
CA PHE A 729 -24.80 35.13 52.60
C PHE A 729 -24.87 36.52 51.95
N SER A 730 -23.84 37.36 52.12
CA SER A 730 -23.81 38.74 51.59
C SER A 730 -23.71 38.82 50.05
N LEU A 731 -23.30 37.73 49.39
CA LEU A 731 -23.04 37.67 47.94
C LEU A 731 -24.33 37.51 47.10
N GLY A 732 -25.50 37.35 47.71
CA GLY A 732 -26.79 37.26 47.03
C GLY A 732 -27.52 35.93 47.27
N ASP A 733 -28.36 35.53 46.32
CA ASP A 733 -29.09 34.27 46.38
C ASP A 733 -28.14 33.07 46.25
N MET A 734 -28.08 32.26 47.30
CA MET A 734 -27.15 31.13 47.38
C MET A 734 -27.83 29.79 47.14
N TRP A 735 -27.08 28.91 46.53
CA TRP A 735 -27.43 27.52 46.27
C TRP A 735 -26.39 26.61 46.89
N VAL A 736 -26.81 25.45 47.37
CA VAL A 736 -25.96 24.43 47.98
C VAL A 736 -26.02 23.15 47.16
N VAL A 737 -24.85 22.60 46.86
CA VAL A 737 -24.66 21.23 46.40
C VAL A 737 -24.13 20.39 47.55
N MET A 738 -24.68 19.19 47.75
CA MET A 738 -24.26 18.28 48.83
C MET A 738 -23.97 16.88 48.29
N THR A 739 -23.11 16.16 49.02
CA THR A 739 -22.84 14.74 48.78
C THR A 739 -23.53 13.86 49.81
N ASP A 740 -23.90 12.63 49.41
CA ASP A 740 -24.38 11.61 50.36
C ASP A 740 -23.22 10.95 51.14
N SER A 741 -23.54 9.87 51.85
CA SER A 741 -22.59 9.04 52.60
C SER A 741 -21.59 8.28 51.73
N LEU A 742 -21.88 8.11 50.43
CA LEU A 742 -20.99 7.48 49.45
C LEU A 742 -20.14 8.52 48.70
N GLY A 743 -20.41 9.82 48.89
CA GLY A 743 -19.71 10.91 48.22
C GLY A 743 -20.30 11.30 46.86
N ASN A 744 -21.46 10.73 46.49
CA ASN A 744 -22.13 11.04 45.22
C ASN A 744 -22.87 12.37 45.28
N TYR A 745 -23.00 13.05 44.14
CA TYR A 745 -23.85 14.22 44.00
C TYR A 745 -25.32 13.88 44.33
N ARG A 746 -25.96 14.65 45.22
CA ARG A 746 -27.38 14.43 45.57
C ARG A 746 -28.34 15.44 44.97
N GLY A 747 -27.89 16.66 44.75
CA GLY A 747 -28.76 17.71 44.23
C GLY A 747 -28.26 19.10 44.56
N ARG A 748 -29.03 20.06 44.06
CA ARG A 748 -28.81 21.49 44.22
C ARG A 748 -30.07 22.10 44.83
N TRP A 749 -29.92 22.76 45.97
CA TRP A 749 -31.03 23.38 46.69
C TRP A 749 -30.72 24.84 47.01
N ARG A 750 -31.75 25.67 47.15
CA ARG A 750 -31.57 27.05 47.61
C ARG A 750 -31.22 27.04 49.10
N ALA A 751 -30.19 27.80 49.48
CA ALA A 751 -29.69 27.89 50.83
C ALA A 751 -30.11 29.22 51.48
N TYR A 752 -30.61 29.15 52.71
CA TYR A 752 -31.04 30.30 53.50
C TYR A 752 -30.20 30.44 54.80
N PRO A 753 -29.95 31.67 55.26
CA PRO A 753 -29.24 31.90 56.52
C PRO A 753 -30.08 31.48 57.73
N VAL A 754 -29.43 30.88 58.73
CA VAL A 754 -30.07 30.54 60.00
C VAL A 754 -29.75 31.62 61.04
N SER A 755 -30.79 32.27 61.57
CA SER A 755 -30.62 33.35 62.54
C SER A 755 -29.80 32.91 63.76
N GLY A 756 -28.75 33.67 64.10
CA GLY A 756 -27.86 33.39 65.23
C GLY A 756 -26.90 32.21 65.06
N LYS A 757 -26.91 31.51 63.91
CA LYS A 757 -26.02 30.36 63.65
C LYS A 757 -25.24 30.55 62.34
N PRO A 758 -24.06 31.22 62.39
CA PRO A 758 -23.27 31.52 61.19
C PRO A 758 -22.59 30.30 60.56
N LYS A 759 -22.57 29.14 61.24
CA LYS A 759 -22.07 27.85 60.74
C LYS A 759 -23.22 26.87 60.43
N ALA A 760 -24.32 27.40 59.90
CA ALA A 760 -25.46 26.59 59.50
C ALA A 760 -26.22 27.26 58.35
N PHE A 761 -26.85 26.44 57.51
CA PHE A 761 -27.77 26.88 56.49
C PHE A 761 -29.06 26.05 56.55
N GLN A 762 -30.15 26.63 56.03
CA GLN A 762 -31.41 25.94 55.85
C GLN A 762 -31.63 25.66 54.35
N ALA A 763 -31.91 24.40 53.99
CA ALA A 763 -32.24 23.99 52.63
C ALA A 763 -33.29 22.88 52.68
N ALA A 764 -34.33 22.98 51.84
CA ALA A 764 -35.38 21.97 51.71
C ALA A 764 -34.90 20.80 50.84
N ALA A 765 -33.90 20.07 51.34
CA ALA A 765 -33.31 18.91 50.67
C ALA A 765 -34.08 17.62 50.97
N ASP A 766 -34.04 16.67 50.04
CA ASP A 766 -34.60 15.33 50.22
C ASP A 766 -33.88 14.57 51.36
N THR A 767 -34.45 13.44 51.76
CA THR A 767 -33.84 12.61 52.80
C THR A 767 -32.80 11.70 52.15
N PHE A 768 -31.56 11.83 52.58
CA PHE A 768 -30.44 10.98 52.18
C PHE A 768 -29.45 10.84 53.32
N ASP A 769 -28.68 9.74 53.31
CA ASP A 769 -27.72 9.44 54.35
C ASP A 769 -26.50 10.35 54.25
N LEU A 770 -26.09 10.89 55.41
CA LEU A 770 -24.93 11.76 55.54
C LEU A 770 -23.86 11.07 56.37
N ASN A 771 -22.61 11.20 55.93
CA ASN A 771 -21.47 10.81 56.72
C ASN A 771 -21.04 11.99 57.61
N ILE A 772 -21.15 11.86 58.92
CA ILE A 772 -20.76 12.90 59.88
C ILE A 772 -19.46 12.47 60.55
N TYR A 773 -18.43 13.30 60.44
CA TYR A 773 -17.10 13.00 60.99
C TYR A 773 -17.16 12.82 62.52
N ASP A 774 -16.79 11.62 62.99
CA ASP A 774 -16.88 11.21 64.40
C ASP A 774 -15.50 11.03 65.06
N ARG A 775 -14.39 11.27 64.32
CA ARG A 775 -12.99 11.05 64.74
C ARG A 775 -12.62 9.59 65.04
N SER A 776 -13.49 8.63 64.75
CA SER A 776 -13.28 7.22 65.09
C SER A 776 -13.55 6.30 63.90
N THR A 777 -14.80 6.20 63.46
CA THR A 777 -15.24 5.24 62.43
C THR A 777 -15.54 5.91 61.09
N VAL A 778 -15.85 7.20 61.10
CA VAL A 778 -16.17 8.01 59.94
C VAL A 778 -15.07 9.04 59.72
N GLN A 779 -14.21 8.79 58.73
CA GLN A 779 -13.10 9.68 58.38
C GLN A 779 -13.41 10.62 57.20
N ASN A 780 -14.35 10.26 56.32
CA ASN A 780 -14.68 11.06 55.13
C ASN A 780 -16.11 11.61 55.23
N PRO A 781 -16.30 12.85 55.73
CA PRO A 781 -17.62 13.42 55.92
C PRO A 781 -18.27 13.85 54.60
N SER A 782 -19.60 13.90 54.59
CA SER A 782 -20.39 14.49 53.51
C SER A 782 -20.05 15.97 53.35
N ARG A 783 -19.94 16.42 52.11
CA ARG A 783 -19.41 17.74 51.74
C ARG A 783 -20.54 18.67 51.33
N TYR A 784 -20.29 19.96 51.43
CA TYR A 784 -21.16 20.98 50.86
C TYR A 784 -20.34 21.96 50.01
N PHE A 785 -20.98 22.50 48.98
CA PHE A 785 -20.50 23.61 48.16
C PHE A 785 -21.63 24.63 48.04
N ILE A 786 -21.44 25.81 48.63
CA ILE A 786 -22.36 26.94 48.55
C ILE A 786 -21.76 28.08 47.71
N ALA A 787 -22.51 28.54 46.72
CA ALA A 787 -22.21 29.77 45.99
C ALA A 787 -23.47 30.33 45.32
N THR A 788 -23.34 31.43 44.58
CA THR A 788 -24.42 31.94 43.73
C THR A 788 -24.69 31.00 42.55
N ASP A 789 -25.81 31.21 41.86
CA ASP A 789 -26.20 30.33 40.76
C ASP A 789 -25.16 30.28 39.63
N SER A 790 -24.61 31.45 39.29
CA SER A 790 -23.57 31.62 38.26
C SER A 790 -22.26 30.95 38.64
N GLU A 791 -21.84 31.05 39.91
CA GLU A 791 -20.54 30.52 40.37
C GLU A 791 -20.54 28.99 40.46
N LEU A 792 -21.68 28.39 40.81
CA LEU A 792 -21.79 26.94 40.74
C LEU A 792 -21.71 26.44 39.29
N ASN A 793 -22.24 27.18 38.32
CA ASN A 793 -22.17 26.77 36.92
C ASN A 793 -20.76 26.94 36.35
N SER A 794 -19.95 27.88 36.84
CA SER A 794 -18.55 28.08 36.42
C SER A 794 -17.57 27.06 37.02
N THR A 795 -18.03 26.20 37.93
CA THR A 795 -17.20 25.22 38.64
C THR A 795 -17.51 23.77 38.26
N ILE A 796 -18.14 23.59 37.10
CA ILE A 796 -18.35 22.28 36.47
C ILE A 796 -17.23 22.04 35.46
N TRP A 797 -16.63 20.84 35.53
CA TRP A 797 -15.47 20.47 34.73
C TRP A 797 -15.61 19.08 34.13
N ARG A 798 -15.03 18.86 32.96
CA ARG A 798 -14.82 17.53 32.37
C ARG A 798 -13.44 17.02 32.76
N VAL A 799 -13.35 15.77 33.20
CA VAL A 799 -12.06 15.12 33.50
C VAL A 799 -11.37 14.70 32.20
N ASP A 800 -10.24 15.31 31.87
CA ASP A 800 -9.42 14.93 30.71
C ASP A 800 -8.44 13.80 31.04
N SER A 801 -7.90 13.81 32.25
CA SER A 801 -7.07 12.73 32.76
C SER A 801 -7.23 12.59 34.27
N ALA A 802 -7.16 11.34 34.75
CA ALA A 802 -7.12 11.00 36.15
C ALA A 802 -5.92 10.07 36.38
N LYS A 803 -4.91 10.54 37.10
CA LYS A 803 -3.67 9.80 37.36
C LYS A 803 -3.56 9.46 38.85
N PRO A 804 -3.54 8.18 39.24
CA PRO A 804 -3.28 7.79 40.63
C PRO A 804 -1.81 8.06 40.99
N ASN A 805 -1.57 8.56 42.20
CA ASN A 805 -0.23 8.90 42.70
C ASN A 805 0.40 7.83 43.60
N GLY A 806 -0.38 6.82 44.01
CA GLY A 806 0.10 5.71 44.87
C GLY A 806 0.13 6.02 46.37
N ASP A 807 -0.41 7.17 46.78
CA ASP A 807 -0.47 7.69 48.15
C ASP A 807 -1.92 8.02 48.59
N ASP A 808 -2.91 7.24 48.14
CA ASP A 808 -4.36 7.49 48.29
C ASP A 808 -4.83 8.85 47.72
N THR A 809 -4.03 9.44 46.82
CA THR A 809 -4.39 10.63 46.05
C THR A 809 -4.36 10.36 44.55
N GLN A 810 -5.11 11.17 43.82
CA GLN A 810 -5.10 11.21 42.37
C GLN A 810 -4.94 12.65 41.89
N THR A 811 -4.22 12.83 40.79
CA THR A 811 -4.09 14.13 40.11
C THR A 811 -5.04 14.16 38.92
N LEU A 812 -5.90 15.16 38.89
CA LEU A 812 -6.88 15.39 37.84
C LEU A 812 -6.43 16.52 36.93
N SER A 813 -6.55 16.32 35.63
CA SER A 813 -6.57 17.40 34.64
C SER A 813 -8.01 17.59 34.18
N LEU A 814 -8.47 18.83 34.27
CA LEU A 814 -9.85 19.23 34.10
C LEU A 814 -9.93 20.31 33.03
N THR A 815 -10.94 20.21 32.17
CA THR A 815 -11.28 21.21 31.16
C THR A 815 -12.68 21.74 31.42
N GLU A 816 -12.88 23.02 31.16
CA GLU A 816 -14.14 23.71 31.38
C GLU A 816 -15.30 22.99 30.69
N TYR A 817 -16.36 22.72 31.45
CA TYR A 817 -17.58 22.13 30.94
C TYR A 817 -18.69 23.18 30.91
N SER A 818 -19.43 23.23 29.80
CA SER A 818 -20.63 24.06 29.67
C SER A 818 -21.66 23.30 28.87
N ASP A 819 -22.92 23.37 29.29
CA ASP A 819 -24.05 22.83 28.53
C ASP A 819 -24.12 23.45 27.12
N SER A 820 -23.63 24.68 26.93
CA SER A 820 -23.58 25.38 25.64
C SER A 820 -22.66 24.71 24.61
N ILE A 821 -21.77 23.81 25.04
CA ILE A 821 -20.90 23.04 24.14
C ILE A 821 -21.73 22.00 23.35
N TYR A 822 -22.79 21.49 23.96
CA TYR A 822 -23.58 20.38 23.44
C TYR A 822 -24.89 20.88 22.79
N PRO A 823 -25.39 20.20 21.74
CA PRO A 823 -26.61 20.59 21.04
C PRO A 823 -27.89 20.36 21.83
#